data_AF-A0A535A747-F1
#
_entry.id   AF-A0A535A747-F1
#
_cell.length_a   1.000
_cell.length_b   1.000
_cell.length_c   1.000
_cell.angle_alpha   90.00
_cell.angle_beta   90.00
_cell.angle_gamma   90.00
#
_symmetry.space_group_name_H-M   'P 1'
#
loop_
_entity.id
_entity.type
_entity.pdbx_description
1 polymer ?
#
loop_
_entity_poly.entity_id
_entity_poly.type
_entity_poly.pdbx_seq_one_letter_code
_entity_poly.pdbx_strand_id
1 'polypeptide(L)'
;DRLFLMDVLRHLGRARLSEFLGASPSNLAMDRSQLAIAPYKESDLMAQLDAIRNSGAEGQSGYMDLLAYTDGVNQYINEANTDPSKMPAEYPALQQTPGPWKAEDAVAIASLVGGIFGKGGGGELTNLCGLKAMTAALGSATAARAVFDDLHFANDAEAPTTSHNPAPYMTDLGPVNPAANPDVDCSSLQPIDPGGPPLQQLLDAISGAAPPLAVPGAMSNALLVAGNHTKTGRPIAVFGPQTGYFIPQLLVEKDVHGPDIDARGVAFAGTDLIVQLGRGRNYAFSATSAGADNVDQWVLKLCEPGGGPPTVNSMGYLHNGSCVPIEAFDQTIVAKPSAGGQPGVGESGAQCSNNLDDEGDGFVNDGCPAVGAPEVGPQCLNNTDDDGDGKVNDGCPPIAGPNIVIVFHVQRTPDYGPLVARGKLTDNTPIAIATLRSTYFHELDSARGFFRVNNPNFMTDGYNSFRQAMGGGVDYTFNWFYVDGHDIGYQHSCKCPQRAQGVDPYLPVWGTGQWDWQGFIPLASQPFDLNPPAGFLTSWNNKQAAQFKSNDRQFSYGPVFRSQMLDVRIRSRINAGPIDRAELVDAMGDGGTCDLRGQEDLPLLLQVLGATAPPGSDPRSQDMRDRLAGWVTTQTHRRDRDHDGAYDDPQSPAIMDAWWPRLAHGMFDSASGAAIDNLGLELDDANRMNHIGSAFDDAFYSHPNKDLRRVLGLPEADPLSRAYCGGGNLAACRTVLWHAMDQAAADLEAEFSDPNVANWKRVPADDEIQHSAVGVTTVPPIDWINRPTFQQVVQIPAVDHFKCYKALGTSGFTRRLVTLVDQFGTTVSVVVKPDTLCNAVDKNSEGTSDATAHLECYVTSQANRGPRRLATVSNQFGTQTSLILAPRRLCVPSTRDGVSSALNLDHFLCYRQSHATPRFLRRAVTLVDDYESKATVVLRPDSLCAPVNEDGTGVKDPTTHLQCYRVRQVGGQTKFAPRGATTTNTFGAGSLSVRAPRTLCVPSTKTLP
;
A
#
# COMPACT_ATOMS: atom_id res chain seq x y z
N ASP A 1 19.45 10.87 -2.25
CA ASP A 1 18.24 10.58 -3.06
C ASP A 1 16.94 11.17 -2.55
N ARG A 2 16.66 11.19 -1.24
CA ARG A 2 15.39 11.72 -0.68
C ARG A 2 15.56 12.67 0.52
N LEU A 3 16.73 13.27 0.71
CA LEU A 3 17.03 14.06 1.91
C LEU A 3 15.96 15.15 2.21
N PHE A 4 15.55 15.93 1.20
CA PHE A 4 14.52 16.96 1.42
C PHE A 4 13.15 16.36 1.78
N LEU A 5 12.74 15.28 1.12
CA LEU A 5 11.49 14.58 1.45
C LEU A 5 11.51 13.99 2.86
N MET A 6 12.64 13.40 3.27
CA MET A 6 12.82 12.92 4.64
C MET A 6 12.67 14.05 5.66
N ASP A 7 13.15 15.26 5.32
CA ASP A 7 12.95 16.45 6.13
C ASP A 7 11.48 16.87 6.19
N VAL A 8 10.76 16.89 5.07
CA VAL A 8 9.31 17.14 5.06
C VAL A 8 8.57 16.15 5.96
N LEU A 9 8.86 14.85 5.82
CA LEU A 9 8.18 13.79 6.58
C LEU A 9 8.51 13.86 8.09
N ARG A 10 9.75 14.14 8.50
CA ARG A 10 10.10 14.23 9.94
C ARG A 10 9.50 15.46 10.62
N HIS A 11 9.30 16.56 9.88
CA HIS A 11 8.63 17.76 10.39
C HIS A 11 7.13 17.53 10.49
N LEU A 12 6.52 16.96 9.44
CA LEU A 12 5.11 16.59 9.48
C LEU A 12 4.82 15.56 10.58
N GLY A 13 5.64 14.52 10.75
CA GLY A 13 5.47 13.54 11.83
C GLY A 13 5.57 14.14 13.25
N ARG A 14 6.15 15.33 13.39
CA ARG A 14 6.19 16.14 14.63
C ARG A 14 5.11 17.21 14.71
N ALA A 15 4.28 17.35 13.68
CA ALA A 15 3.37 18.47 13.49
C ALA A 15 4.06 19.84 13.54
N ARG A 16 5.20 19.94 12.86
CA ARG A 16 5.99 21.17 12.70
C ARG A 16 6.31 21.44 11.23
N LEU A 17 5.46 20.98 10.31
CA LEU A 17 5.62 21.20 8.88
C LEU A 17 5.55 22.69 8.54
N SER A 18 4.68 23.45 9.20
CA SER A 18 4.60 24.91 9.00
C SER A 18 5.86 25.66 9.45
N GLU A 19 6.62 25.12 10.40
CA GLU A 19 7.92 25.67 10.79
C GLU A 19 8.94 25.53 9.66
N PHE A 20 8.84 24.43 8.90
CA PHE A 20 9.78 24.08 7.84
C PHE A 20 9.40 24.66 6.48
N LEU A 21 8.15 24.49 6.03
CA LEU A 21 7.71 24.93 4.70
C LEU A 21 6.94 26.26 4.72
N GLY A 22 6.66 26.82 5.89
CA GLY A 22 5.85 28.03 6.06
C GLY A 22 4.39 27.75 6.43
N ALA A 23 3.73 28.76 6.99
CA ALA A 23 2.40 28.65 7.60
C ALA A 23 1.24 28.82 6.62
N SER A 24 1.26 28.10 5.50
CA SER A 24 0.08 28.02 4.63
C SER A 24 -1.10 27.36 5.38
N PRO A 25 -2.36 27.65 5.02
CA PRO A 25 -3.52 26.99 5.61
C PRO A 25 -3.45 25.45 5.54
N SER A 26 -2.91 24.90 4.45
CA SER A 26 -2.74 23.46 4.28
C SER A 26 -1.68 22.87 5.23
N ASN A 27 -0.53 23.53 5.38
CA ASN A 27 0.51 23.08 6.31
C ASN A 27 0.03 23.14 7.77
N LEU A 28 -0.70 24.20 8.12
CA LEU A 28 -1.29 24.35 9.46
C LEU A 28 -2.34 23.28 9.74
N ALA A 29 -3.16 22.95 8.74
CA ALA A 29 -4.14 21.87 8.86
C ALA A 29 -3.44 20.50 9.04
N MET A 30 -2.38 20.25 8.29
CA MET A 30 -1.56 19.03 8.43
C MET A 30 -0.94 18.89 9.82
N ASP A 31 -0.37 19.96 10.36
CA ASP A 31 0.20 19.97 11.71
C ASP A 31 -0.87 19.68 12.77
N ARG A 32 -2.03 20.33 12.68
CA ARG A 32 -3.14 20.09 13.63
C ARG A 32 -3.68 18.67 13.55
N SER A 33 -3.86 18.14 12.33
CA SER A 33 -4.31 16.76 12.13
C SER A 33 -3.32 15.75 12.72
N GLN A 34 -2.01 15.96 12.54
CA GLN A 34 -1.00 15.10 13.17
C GLN A 34 -1.03 15.21 14.70
N LEU A 35 -1.22 16.40 15.29
CA LEU A 35 -1.35 16.56 16.75
C LEU A 35 -2.58 15.85 17.32
N ALA A 36 -3.68 15.77 16.56
CA ALA A 36 -4.86 15.03 16.97
C ALA A 36 -4.63 13.50 16.99
N ILE A 37 -3.72 13.00 16.14
CA ILE A 37 -3.43 11.57 16.00
C ILE A 37 -2.30 11.12 16.94
N ALA A 38 -1.19 11.87 16.96
CA ALA A 38 0.06 11.48 17.60
C ALA A 38 0.85 12.70 18.14
N PRO A 39 0.37 13.36 19.21
CA PRO A 39 1.04 14.52 19.81
C PRO A 39 2.21 14.09 20.69
N TYR A 40 3.29 13.62 20.06
CA TYR A 40 4.51 13.21 20.75
C TYR A 40 5.42 14.39 21.03
N LYS A 41 5.94 14.45 22.26
CA LYS A 41 7.11 15.27 22.63
C LYS A 41 8.38 14.54 22.22
N GLU A 42 9.50 15.26 22.12
CA GLU A 42 10.82 14.63 21.88
C GLU A 42 11.13 13.55 22.91
N SER A 43 10.76 13.76 24.19
CA SER A 43 10.92 12.75 25.25
C SER A 43 10.13 11.46 24.99
N ASP A 44 8.98 11.56 24.34
CA ASP A 44 8.14 10.41 24.01
C ASP A 44 8.74 9.61 22.86
N LEU A 45 9.31 10.29 21.86
CA LEU A 45 10.04 9.65 20.76
C LEU A 45 11.28 8.91 21.31
N MET A 46 12.03 9.54 22.21
CA MET A 46 13.17 8.92 22.89
C MET A 46 12.76 7.71 23.73
N ALA A 47 11.64 7.79 24.46
CA ALA A 47 11.17 6.68 25.28
C ALA A 47 10.83 5.42 24.46
N GLN A 48 10.29 5.59 23.25
CA GLN A 48 10.04 4.47 22.33
C GLN A 48 11.33 3.81 21.84
N LEU A 49 12.35 4.61 21.53
CA LEU A 49 13.68 4.10 21.18
C LEU A 49 14.31 3.32 22.34
N ASP A 50 14.23 3.85 23.55
CA ASP A 50 14.73 3.19 24.76
C ASP A 50 14.00 1.87 25.02
N ALA A 51 12.68 1.82 24.81
CA ALA A 51 11.89 0.60 24.95
C ALA A 51 12.38 -0.50 23.99
N ILE A 52 12.64 -0.16 22.73
CA ILE A 52 13.15 -1.12 21.75
C ILE A 52 14.58 -1.55 22.07
N ARG A 53 15.47 -0.60 22.40
CA ARG A 53 16.83 -0.91 22.82
C ARG A 53 16.85 -1.92 23.98
N ASN A 54 15.92 -1.75 24.93
CA ASN A 54 15.83 -2.58 26.13
C ASN A 54 15.00 -3.86 25.94
N SER A 55 14.43 -4.11 24.76
CA SER A 55 13.52 -5.26 24.49
C SER A 55 14.23 -6.61 24.26
N GLY A 56 15.55 -6.68 24.51
CA GLY A 56 16.37 -7.87 24.37
C GLY A 56 17.40 -7.76 23.24
N ALA A 57 18.03 -8.89 22.88
CA ALA A 57 19.14 -8.90 21.93
C ALA A 57 18.72 -8.43 20.51
N GLU A 58 17.54 -8.84 20.04
CA GLU A 58 17.00 -8.42 18.75
C GLU A 58 16.76 -6.91 18.72
N GLY A 59 16.09 -6.36 19.75
CA GLY A 59 15.83 -4.93 19.86
C GLY A 59 17.10 -4.07 19.98
N GLN A 60 18.08 -4.55 20.75
CA GLN A 60 19.40 -3.90 20.83
C GLN A 60 20.09 -3.88 19.46
N SER A 61 20.02 -4.98 18.68
CA SER A 61 20.58 -5.03 17.33
C SER A 61 19.89 -4.02 16.41
N GLY A 62 18.56 -4.02 16.37
CA GLY A 62 17.79 -3.08 15.54
C GLY A 62 18.04 -1.62 15.92
N TYR A 63 18.23 -1.31 17.21
CA TYR A 63 18.63 0.03 17.65
C TYR A 63 20.03 0.43 17.14
N MET A 64 20.99 -0.49 17.14
CA MET A 64 22.32 -0.22 16.57
C MET A 64 22.27 -0.01 15.05
N ASP A 65 21.43 -0.75 14.33
CA ASP A 65 21.22 -0.55 12.90
C ASP A 65 20.61 0.82 12.60
N LEU A 66 19.66 1.29 13.44
CA LEU A 66 19.08 2.62 13.34
C LEU A 66 20.11 3.74 13.60
N LEU A 67 21.03 3.54 14.55
CA LEU A 67 22.13 4.48 14.77
C LEU A 67 23.07 4.52 13.56
N ALA A 68 23.42 3.36 12.98
CA ALA A 68 24.26 3.32 11.78
C ALA A 68 23.58 3.99 10.57
N TYR A 69 22.28 3.80 10.41
CA TYR A 69 21.48 4.53 9.41
C TYR A 69 21.54 6.05 9.66
N THR A 70 21.34 6.48 10.91
CA THR A 70 21.40 7.89 11.33
C THR A 70 22.77 8.51 11.03
N ASP A 71 23.86 7.79 11.33
CA ASP A 71 25.23 8.23 11.04
C ASP A 71 25.44 8.39 9.53
N GLY A 72 24.92 7.47 8.71
CA GLY A 72 25.00 7.54 7.26
C GLY A 72 24.25 8.75 6.67
N VAL A 73 23.04 9.03 7.17
CA VAL A 73 22.28 10.23 6.77
C VAL A 73 23.04 11.50 7.15
N ASN A 74 23.56 11.57 8.38
CA ASN A 74 24.33 12.72 8.86
C ASN A 74 25.64 12.91 8.10
N GLN A 75 26.31 11.83 7.71
CA GLN A 75 27.48 11.91 6.83
C GLN A 75 27.09 12.62 5.52
N TYR A 76 25.99 12.21 4.89
CA TYR A 76 25.53 12.84 3.64
C TYR A 76 25.11 14.31 3.84
N ILE A 77 24.44 14.65 4.94
CA ILE A 77 24.09 16.04 5.29
C ILE A 77 25.35 16.91 5.41
N ASN A 78 26.39 16.42 6.09
CA ASN A 78 27.67 17.13 6.22
C ASN A 78 28.36 17.32 4.85
N GLU A 79 28.33 16.29 4.00
CA GLU A 79 28.82 16.39 2.63
C GLU A 79 28.02 17.42 1.81
N ALA A 80 26.69 17.40 1.88
CA ALA A 80 25.83 18.36 1.18
C ALA A 80 26.03 19.81 1.62
N ASN A 81 26.24 20.05 2.92
CA ASN A 81 26.53 21.38 3.46
C ASN A 81 27.91 21.92 3.04
N THR A 82 28.83 21.07 2.59
CA THR A 82 30.18 21.47 2.15
C THR A 82 30.37 21.43 0.63
N ASP A 83 29.55 20.67 -0.07
CA ASP A 83 29.56 20.50 -1.52
C ASP A 83 28.18 20.83 -2.10
N PRO A 84 27.99 22.05 -2.66
CA PRO A 84 26.71 22.46 -3.23
C PRO A 84 26.17 21.54 -4.33
N SER A 85 27.01 20.72 -4.98
CA SER A 85 26.56 19.76 -5.99
C SER A 85 25.78 18.57 -5.40
N LYS A 86 25.88 18.38 -4.08
CA LYS A 86 25.15 17.35 -3.32
C LYS A 86 23.92 17.91 -2.60
N MET A 87 23.75 19.23 -2.54
CA MET A 87 22.61 19.87 -1.86
C MET A 87 21.34 19.73 -2.73
N PRO A 88 20.23 19.18 -2.20
CA PRO A 88 18.94 19.22 -2.88
C PRO A 88 18.54 20.67 -3.20
N ALA A 89 17.99 20.90 -4.40
CA ALA A 89 17.70 22.25 -4.90
C ALA A 89 16.61 22.98 -4.10
N GLU A 90 15.77 22.22 -3.38
CA GLU A 90 14.72 22.72 -2.51
C GLU A 90 15.27 23.57 -1.36
N TYR A 91 16.42 23.19 -0.77
CA TYR A 91 16.99 23.91 0.38
C TYR A 91 17.41 25.34 0.02
N PRO A 92 18.23 25.58 -1.04
CA PRO A 92 18.50 26.94 -1.50
C PRO A 92 17.25 27.72 -1.90
N ALA A 93 16.27 27.07 -2.53
CA ALA A 93 15.01 27.71 -2.94
C ALA A 93 14.21 28.23 -1.74
N LEU A 94 14.20 27.48 -0.63
CA LEU A 94 13.57 27.88 0.63
C LEU A 94 14.47 28.74 1.53
N GLN A 95 15.71 29.03 1.09
CA GLN A 95 16.74 29.71 1.90
C GLN A 95 17.03 28.99 3.23
N GLN A 96 17.06 27.66 3.17
CA GLN A 96 17.29 26.78 4.32
C GLN A 96 18.51 25.89 4.11
N THR A 97 18.94 25.24 5.18
CA THR A 97 19.97 24.20 5.14
C THR A 97 19.50 23.00 5.95
N PRO A 98 19.82 21.76 5.55
CA PRO A 98 19.42 20.56 6.28
C PRO A 98 20.05 20.54 7.68
N GLY A 99 19.21 20.39 8.70
CA GLY A 99 19.64 20.14 10.08
C GLY A 99 20.02 18.67 10.31
N PRO A 100 20.77 18.35 11.38
CA PRO A 100 21.20 16.99 11.67
C PRO A 100 20.00 16.03 11.82
N TRP A 101 20.16 14.81 11.32
CA TRP A 101 19.22 13.71 11.49
C TRP A 101 19.39 13.06 12.86
N LYS A 102 18.28 12.69 13.50
CA LYS A 102 18.26 11.98 14.78
C LYS A 102 17.53 10.66 14.66
N ALA A 103 17.80 9.71 15.54
CA ALA A 103 17.09 8.42 15.55
C ALA A 103 15.57 8.59 15.78
N GLU A 104 15.19 9.61 16.53
CA GLU A 104 13.82 10.04 16.83
C GLU A 104 13.05 10.42 15.56
N ASP A 105 13.76 10.88 14.51
CA ASP A 105 13.14 11.20 13.21
C ASP A 105 12.45 9.98 12.60
N ALA A 106 13.01 8.78 12.79
CA ALA A 106 12.39 7.54 12.30
C ALA A 106 11.10 7.21 13.07
N VAL A 107 11.02 7.52 14.37
CA VAL A 107 9.79 7.32 15.17
C VAL A 107 8.70 8.31 14.74
N ALA A 108 9.07 9.57 14.54
CA ALA A 108 8.14 10.59 14.05
C ALA A 108 7.55 10.18 12.68
N ILE A 109 8.39 9.73 11.74
CA ILE A 109 7.92 9.27 10.42
C ILE A 109 7.11 7.98 10.52
N ALA A 110 7.50 7.02 11.36
CA ALA A 110 6.72 5.80 11.59
C ALA A 110 5.31 6.12 12.09
N SER A 111 5.17 7.09 13.00
CA SER A 111 3.86 7.52 13.51
C SER A 111 2.93 8.06 12.41
N LEU A 112 3.50 8.80 11.45
CA LEU A 112 2.80 9.36 10.30
C LEU A 112 2.40 8.27 9.31
N VAL A 113 3.35 7.45 8.86
CA VAL A 113 3.11 6.37 7.89
C VAL A 113 2.11 5.36 8.45
N GLY A 114 2.30 4.93 9.70
CA GLY A 114 1.38 4.04 10.40
C GLY A 114 0.02 4.69 10.68
N GLY A 115 -0.03 6.02 10.86
CA GLY A 115 -1.26 6.81 10.99
C GLY A 115 -2.04 7.02 9.72
N ILE A 116 -1.44 6.72 8.58
CA ILE A 116 -2.08 6.79 7.27
C ILE A 116 -2.51 5.40 6.80
N PHE A 117 -1.57 4.45 6.73
CA PHE A 117 -1.82 3.15 6.08
C PHE A 117 -2.14 2.00 7.06
N GLY A 118 -1.78 2.17 8.33
CA GLY A 118 -1.76 1.11 9.34
C GLY A 118 -2.82 1.24 10.44
N LYS A 119 -3.92 1.94 10.17
CA LYS A 119 -5.05 2.18 11.11
C LYS A 119 -6.41 1.80 10.51
N GLY A 120 -7.41 1.66 11.37
CA GLY A 120 -8.83 1.58 11.01
C GLY A 120 -9.71 1.93 12.22
N GLY A 121 -10.81 2.63 11.96
CA GLY A 121 -11.78 3.08 12.97
C GLY A 121 -11.56 4.51 13.47
N GLY A 122 -12.19 4.88 14.58
CA GLY A 122 -12.05 6.19 15.24
C GLY A 122 -13.05 7.25 14.78
N GLY A 123 -14.23 6.83 14.33
CA GLY A 123 -15.30 7.68 13.86
C GLY A 123 -16.62 7.53 14.63
N GLU A 124 -16.58 6.94 15.82
CA GLU A 124 -17.74 6.57 16.60
C GLU A 124 -18.57 7.80 17.01
N LEU A 125 -17.92 8.93 17.32
CA LEU A 125 -18.59 10.18 17.64
C LEU A 125 -19.37 10.72 16.43
N THR A 126 -18.80 10.61 15.22
CA THR A 126 -19.51 10.97 13.99
C THR A 126 -20.73 10.07 13.81
N ASN A 127 -20.60 8.76 14.02
CA ASN A 127 -21.72 7.83 13.97
C ASN A 127 -22.81 8.18 14.99
N LEU A 128 -22.44 8.50 16.24
CA LEU A 128 -23.38 8.90 17.28
C LEU A 128 -24.15 10.18 16.91
N CYS A 129 -23.45 11.19 16.43
CA CYS A 129 -24.07 12.46 16.04
C CYS A 129 -24.95 12.31 14.79
N GLY A 130 -24.53 11.50 13.81
CA GLY A 130 -25.34 11.14 12.66
C GLY A 130 -26.61 10.38 13.04
N LEU A 131 -26.50 9.37 13.93
CA LEU A 131 -27.64 8.64 14.47
C LEU A 131 -28.65 9.55 15.21
N LYS A 132 -28.17 10.57 15.92
CA LYS A 132 -29.04 11.57 16.56
C LYS A 132 -29.78 12.42 15.54
N ALA A 133 -29.10 12.88 14.50
CA ALA A 133 -29.72 13.62 13.41
C ALA A 133 -30.77 12.77 12.67
N MET A 134 -30.44 11.52 12.35
CA MET A 134 -31.36 10.55 11.75
C MET A 134 -32.55 10.25 12.67
N THR A 135 -32.32 10.14 13.98
CA THR A 135 -33.41 9.94 14.97
C THR A 135 -34.39 11.10 14.96
N ALA A 136 -33.89 12.33 14.88
CA ALA A 136 -34.74 13.52 14.76
C ALA A 136 -35.51 13.53 13.43
N ALA A 137 -34.86 13.17 12.33
CA ALA A 137 -35.49 13.13 11.00
C ALA A 137 -36.56 12.02 10.87
N LEU A 138 -36.30 10.84 11.42
CA LEU A 138 -37.20 9.68 11.35
C LEU A 138 -38.23 9.63 12.49
N GLY A 139 -38.05 10.43 13.54
CA GLY A 139 -38.87 10.41 14.74
C GLY A 139 -38.78 9.12 15.57
N SER A 140 -37.78 8.27 15.32
CA SER A 140 -37.61 6.97 15.99
C SER A 140 -36.14 6.55 16.05
N ALA A 141 -35.61 6.42 17.27
CA ALA A 141 -34.24 5.96 17.50
C ALA A 141 -34.03 4.51 17.02
N THR A 142 -35.04 3.65 17.17
CA THR A 142 -35.00 2.27 16.67
C THR A 142 -34.97 2.24 15.14
N ALA A 143 -35.73 3.13 14.48
CA ALA A 143 -35.70 3.22 13.02
C ALA A 143 -34.34 3.69 12.52
N ALA A 144 -33.78 4.75 13.13
CA ALA A 144 -32.46 5.28 12.81
C ALA A 144 -31.36 4.24 13.04
N ARG A 145 -31.41 3.52 14.17
CA ARG A 145 -30.45 2.44 14.43
C ARG A 145 -30.51 1.36 13.36
N ALA A 146 -31.71 0.90 13.00
CA ALA A 146 -31.81 -0.14 12.00
C ALA A 146 -31.47 0.36 10.57
N VAL A 147 -31.53 1.67 10.28
CA VAL A 147 -30.91 2.23 9.05
C VAL A 147 -29.38 2.14 9.15
N PHE A 148 -28.80 2.55 10.27
CA PHE A 148 -27.35 2.48 10.46
C PHE A 148 -26.84 1.04 10.29
N ASP A 149 -27.52 0.06 10.89
CA ASP A 149 -27.16 -1.35 10.75
C ASP A 149 -27.31 -1.86 9.30
N ASP A 150 -28.33 -1.41 8.57
CA ASP A 150 -28.50 -1.71 7.13
C ASP A 150 -27.35 -1.16 6.28
N LEU A 151 -26.83 0.03 6.62
CA LEU A 151 -25.82 0.72 5.82
C LEU A 151 -24.38 0.36 6.21
N HIS A 152 -24.12 -0.08 7.43
CA HIS A 152 -22.74 -0.26 7.89
C HIS A 152 -22.03 -1.51 7.32
N PHE A 153 -22.77 -2.51 6.81
CA PHE A 153 -22.21 -3.77 6.31
C PHE A 153 -21.12 -4.40 7.20
N ALA A 154 -21.32 -4.28 8.51
CA ALA A 154 -20.32 -4.60 9.52
C ALA A 154 -19.76 -6.02 9.42
N ASN A 155 -20.60 -6.95 9.00
CA ASN A 155 -20.21 -8.34 8.76
C ASN A 155 -20.99 -8.99 7.61
N ASP A 156 -21.25 -8.26 6.55
CA ASP A 156 -22.04 -8.78 5.43
C ASP A 156 -21.47 -10.11 4.92
N ALA A 157 -22.34 -11.09 4.69
CA ALA A 157 -21.96 -12.41 4.21
C ALA A 157 -21.58 -12.44 2.72
N GLU A 158 -21.98 -11.43 1.95
CA GLU A 158 -21.69 -11.31 0.52
C GLU A 158 -20.40 -10.53 0.25
N ALA A 159 -19.78 -9.95 1.29
CA ALA A 159 -18.51 -9.23 1.18
C ALA A 159 -17.40 -10.13 0.62
N PRO A 160 -16.68 -9.71 -0.44
CA PRO A 160 -15.53 -10.47 -0.92
C PRO A 160 -14.42 -10.46 0.15
N THR A 161 -13.90 -11.64 0.49
CA THR A 161 -12.88 -11.80 1.53
C THR A 161 -11.53 -12.24 0.98
N THR A 162 -10.43 -11.75 1.56
CA THR A 162 -9.08 -12.19 1.20
C THR A 162 -8.78 -13.61 1.70
N SER A 163 -9.08 -13.90 2.97
CA SER A 163 -9.04 -15.28 3.48
C SER A 163 -10.34 -16.00 3.19
N HIS A 164 -10.22 -17.28 2.83
CA HIS A 164 -11.35 -18.18 2.66
C HIS A 164 -11.76 -18.86 3.98
N ASN A 165 -10.99 -18.66 5.06
CA ASN A 165 -11.27 -19.19 6.38
C ASN A 165 -11.94 -18.11 7.25
N PRO A 166 -12.98 -18.45 8.03
CA PRO A 166 -13.57 -17.52 8.98
C PRO A 166 -12.59 -17.15 10.11
N ALA A 167 -12.62 -15.89 10.55
CA ALA A 167 -11.83 -15.38 11.66
C ALA A 167 -12.71 -14.48 12.55
N PRO A 168 -13.37 -15.03 13.57
CA PRO A 168 -14.25 -14.27 14.46
C PRO A 168 -13.52 -13.09 15.14
N TYR A 169 -14.03 -11.88 14.94
CA TYR A 169 -13.60 -10.66 15.63
C TYR A 169 -14.81 -9.74 15.85
N MET A 170 -15.02 -9.25 17.08
CA MET A 170 -16.20 -8.47 17.50
C MET A 170 -17.56 -9.18 17.32
N THR A 171 -17.58 -10.51 17.23
CA THR A 171 -18.80 -11.31 17.04
C THR A 171 -19.44 -11.75 18.35
N ASP A 172 -18.72 -11.68 19.47
CA ASP A 172 -19.10 -12.24 20.77
C ASP A 172 -19.29 -11.19 21.89
N LEU A 173 -19.50 -9.92 21.53
CA LEU A 173 -19.71 -8.82 22.50
C LEU A 173 -21.04 -8.93 23.27
N GLY A 174 -21.97 -9.79 22.85
CA GLY A 174 -23.29 -9.91 23.47
C GLY A 174 -24.21 -8.70 23.20
N PRO A 175 -25.37 -8.60 23.87
CA PRO A 175 -26.28 -7.47 23.71
C PRO A 175 -25.68 -6.20 24.30
N VAL A 176 -25.85 -5.08 23.60
CA VAL A 176 -25.38 -3.76 24.05
C VAL A 176 -25.99 -3.40 25.40
N ASN A 177 -25.14 -3.04 26.35
CA ASN A 177 -25.52 -2.47 27.64
C ASN A 177 -25.63 -0.95 27.48
N PRO A 178 -26.82 -0.34 27.68
CA PRO A 178 -26.98 1.10 27.57
C PRO A 178 -26.08 1.93 28.50
N ALA A 179 -25.50 1.32 29.54
CA ALA A 179 -24.53 1.97 30.42
C ALA A 179 -23.12 2.09 29.81
N ALA A 180 -22.81 1.43 28.70
CA ALA A 180 -21.50 1.45 28.06
C ALA A 180 -21.29 2.70 27.17
N ASN A 181 -22.33 3.11 26.43
CA ASN A 181 -22.27 4.19 25.45
C ASN A 181 -23.05 5.42 25.96
N PRO A 182 -22.38 6.52 26.37
CA PRO A 182 -23.07 7.70 26.90
C PRO A 182 -23.76 8.57 25.85
N ASP A 183 -24.81 9.26 26.30
CA ASP A 183 -25.60 10.16 25.48
C ASP A 183 -24.98 11.57 25.38
N VAL A 184 -24.04 11.74 24.45
CA VAL A 184 -23.31 13.00 24.23
C VAL A 184 -24.23 14.08 23.61
N ASP A 185 -24.12 15.31 24.08
CA ASP A 185 -24.70 16.48 23.40
C ASP A 185 -23.72 16.98 22.34
N CYS A 186 -23.90 16.52 21.10
CA CYS A 186 -23.06 16.86 19.95
C CYS A 186 -22.94 18.37 19.70
N SER A 187 -23.97 19.16 20.05
CA SER A 187 -23.94 20.61 19.85
C SER A 187 -23.07 21.35 20.88
N SER A 188 -22.78 20.71 22.01
CA SER A 188 -21.96 21.27 23.08
C SER A 188 -20.45 21.09 22.86
N LEU A 189 -20.05 20.25 21.90
CA LEU A 189 -18.67 19.87 21.69
C LEU A 189 -17.87 21.00 21.06
N GLN A 190 -16.69 21.25 21.62
CA GLN A 190 -15.72 22.22 21.13
C GLN A 190 -14.35 21.54 20.99
N PRO A 191 -13.60 21.81 19.91
CA PRO A 191 -12.26 21.27 19.74
C PRO A 191 -11.31 21.77 20.84
N ILE A 192 -10.25 20.99 21.14
CA ILE A 192 -9.25 21.37 22.15
C ILE A 192 -8.46 22.62 21.75
N ASP A 193 -8.08 22.73 20.47
CA ASP A 193 -7.46 23.94 19.90
C ASP A 193 -8.57 24.85 19.33
N PRO A 194 -8.96 25.94 20.03
CA PRO A 194 -10.04 26.82 19.58
C PRO A 194 -9.68 27.63 18.32
N GLY A 195 -8.38 27.74 17.98
CA GLY A 195 -7.92 28.35 16.73
C GLY A 195 -7.84 27.36 15.55
N GLY A 196 -8.23 26.10 15.78
CA GLY A 196 -8.14 25.00 14.84
C GLY A 196 -9.30 24.88 13.84
N PRO A 197 -9.24 23.90 12.92
CA PRO A 197 -10.34 23.61 12.01
C PRO A 197 -11.60 23.16 12.75
N PRO A 198 -12.77 23.13 12.07
CA PRO A 198 -13.98 22.57 12.63
C PRO A 198 -13.76 21.14 13.17
N LEU A 199 -14.43 20.79 14.27
CA LEU A 199 -14.27 19.48 14.92
C LEU A 199 -14.43 18.31 13.93
N GLN A 200 -15.39 18.39 13.01
CA GLN A 200 -15.62 17.33 12.03
C GLN A 200 -14.37 17.05 11.16
N GLN A 201 -13.64 18.09 10.75
CA GLN A 201 -12.42 17.92 9.97
C GLN A 201 -11.31 17.19 10.77
N LEU A 202 -11.24 17.41 12.09
CA LEU A 202 -10.33 16.65 12.96
C LEU A 202 -10.76 15.18 13.07
N LEU A 203 -12.07 14.93 13.23
CA LEU A 203 -12.62 13.58 13.30
C LEU A 203 -12.37 12.81 11.99
N ASP A 204 -12.47 13.47 10.84
CA ASP A 204 -12.19 12.86 9.53
C ASP A 204 -10.69 12.55 9.34
N ALA A 205 -9.80 13.39 9.87
CA ALA A 205 -8.38 13.07 9.89
C ALA A 205 -8.06 11.86 10.80
N ILE A 206 -8.70 11.81 11.97
CA ILE A 206 -8.56 10.70 12.93
C ILE A 206 -9.03 9.38 12.32
N SER A 207 -10.22 9.37 11.70
CA SER A 207 -10.77 8.16 11.07
C SER A 207 -10.04 7.76 9.79
N GLY A 208 -9.33 8.71 9.16
CA GLY A 208 -8.65 8.49 7.88
C GLY A 208 -9.49 8.82 6.66
N ALA A 209 -10.68 9.39 6.84
CA ALA A 209 -11.48 9.96 5.74
C ALA A 209 -10.81 11.18 5.07
N ALA A 210 -9.98 11.92 5.82
CA ALA A 210 -9.18 13.04 5.30
C ALA A 210 -7.76 13.04 5.88
N PRO A 211 -6.86 12.17 5.40
CA PRO A 211 -5.50 12.03 5.96
C PRO A 211 -4.67 13.33 5.77
N PRO A 212 -3.68 13.59 6.65
CA PRO A 212 -2.87 14.82 6.57
C PRO A 212 -2.13 14.97 5.25
N LEU A 213 -1.52 13.90 4.74
CA LEU A 213 -0.99 13.90 3.37
C LEU A 213 -2.11 13.51 2.42
N ALA A 214 -2.20 14.21 1.28
CA ALA A 214 -3.04 13.85 0.14
C ALA A 214 -2.52 12.57 -0.53
N VAL A 215 -2.53 11.48 0.22
CA VAL A 215 -2.41 10.13 -0.29
C VAL A 215 -3.80 9.63 -0.65
N PRO A 216 -3.90 8.68 -1.57
CA PRO A 216 -5.04 7.78 -1.58
C PRO A 216 -5.31 7.27 -0.15
N GLY A 217 -6.59 7.19 0.27
CA GLY A 217 -7.06 6.31 1.35
C GLY A 217 -6.52 4.87 1.24
N ALA A 218 -7.03 3.92 2.02
CA ALA A 218 -6.49 2.56 2.15
C ALA A 218 -6.42 1.79 0.80
N MET A 219 -5.36 1.96 -0.01
CA MET A 219 -5.34 1.49 -1.40
C MET A 219 -4.11 0.68 -1.72
N SER A 220 -4.28 -0.56 -2.22
CA SER A 220 -3.23 -1.46 -2.72
C SER A 220 -3.85 -2.74 -3.27
N ASN A 221 -3.24 -3.37 -4.27
CA ASN A 221 -3.64 -4.70 -4.74
C ASN A 221 -2.58 -5.78 -4.52
N ALA A 222 -3.07 -7.01 -4.41
CA ALA A 222 -2.26 -8.22 -4.43
C ALA A 222 -3.01 -9.30 -5.20
N LEU A 223 -2.34 -9.91 -6.19
CA LEU A 223 -2.83 -11.04 -6.96
C LEU A 223 -1.81 -12.16 -6.86
N LEU A 224 -2.22 -13.34 -6.43
CA LEU A 224 -1.36 -14.52 -6.31
C LEU A 224 -2.05 -15.72 -6.92
N VAL A 225 -1.35 -16.49 -7.76
CA VAL A 225 -1.89 -17.70 -8.38
C VAL A 225 -0.96 -18.87 -8.06
N ALA A 226 -1.54 -19.95 -7.53
CA ALA A 226 -0.82 -21.15 -7.11
C ALA A 226 -0.26 -21.92 -8.32
N GLY A 227 0.83 -22.67 -8.11
CA GLY A 227 1.58 -23.30 -9.19
C GLY A 227 0.78 -24.31 -10.04
N ASN A 228 -0.24 -24.95 -9.47
CA ASN A 228 -1.14 -25.87 -10.21
C ASN A 228 -1.97 -25.17 -11.31
N HIS A 229 -2.07 -23.84 -11.28
CA HIS A 229 -2.76 -23.04 -12.28
C HIS A 229 -1.82 -22.21 -13.17
N THR A 230 -0.51 -22.44 -13.11
CA THR A 230 0.46 -21.73 -13.95
C THR A 230 1.13 -22.63 -14.97
N LYS A 231 1.52 -22.07 -16.12
CA LYS A 231 2.21 -22.79 -17.21
C LYS A 231 3.50 -23.47 -16.75
N THR A 232 4.12 -22.92 -15.71
CA THR A 232 5.42 -23.39 -15.18
C THR A 232 5.28 -24.35 -14.00
N GLY A 233 4.07 -24.56 -13.46
CA GLY A 233 3.89 -25.32 -12.23
C GLY A 233 4.31 -24.58 -10.96
N ARG A 234 4.60 -23.27 -11.03
CA ARG A 234 5.11 -22.46 -9.91
C ARG A 234 4.20 -21.29 -9.58
N PRO A 235 4.09 -20.90 -8.30
CA PRO A 235 3.37 -19.70 -7.94
C PRO A 235 3.86 -18.46 -8.69
N ILE A 236 2.91 -17.59 -9.04
CA ILE A 236 3.18 -16.26 -9.58
C ILE A 236 2.40 -15.22 -8.77
N ALA A 237 2.96 -14.02 -8.64
CA ALA A 237 2.28 -12.94 -7.96
C ALA A 237 2.49 -11.58 -8.66
N VAL A 238 1.51 -10.71 -8.52
CA VAL A 238 1.58 -9.28 -8.84
C VAL A 238 1.22 -8.53 -7.57
N PHE A 239 2.20 -7.83 -7.01
CA PHE A 239 2.01 -6.98 -5.85
C PHE A 239 2.01 -5.51 -6.24
N GLY A 240 1.09 -4.75 -5.66
CA GLY A 240 0.88 -3.36 -5.99
C GLY A 240 0.46 -2.50 -4.81
N PRO A 241 1.39 -2.04 -3.97
CA PRO A 241 1.12 -0.95 -3.04
C PRO A 241 0.73 0.37 -3.77
N GLN A 242 -0.41 0.99 -3.39
CA GLN A 242 -0.85 2.30 -3.88
C GLN A 242 -0.67 3.36 -2.77
N THR A 243 0.51 3.97 -2.71
CA THR A 243 0.86 4.96 -1.68
C THR A 243 0.80 6.40 -2.22
N GLY A 244 0.03 6.62 -3.28
CA GLY A 244 -0.02 7.89 -4.02
C GLY A 244 1.16 8.14 -4.96
N TYR A 245 1.07 9.23 -5.71
CA TYR A 245 2.05 9.62 -6.72
C TYR A 245 2.69 10.94 -6.30
N PHE A 246 3.95 10.88 -5.83
CA PHE A 246 4.67 12.04 -5.32
C PHE A 246 5.97 12.27 -6.10
N ILE A 247 6.42 13.53 -6.13
CA ILE A 247 7.75 13.89 -6.63
C ILE A 247 8.51 14.75 -5.63
N PRO A 248 9.64 14.25 -5.09
CA PRO A 248 10.12 12.87 -5.21
C PRO A 248 9.18 11.86 -4.53
N GLN A 249 9.15 10.61 -5.01
CA GLN A 249 8.25 9.58 -4.49
C GLN A 249 8.61 9.16 -3.04
N LEU A 250 7.57 8.93 -2.21
CA LEU A 250 7.61 8.43 -0.82
C LEU A 250 8.39 7.14 -0.67
N LEU A 251 8.25 6.24 -1.64
CA LEU A 251 8.95 4.96 -1.69
C LEU A 251 10.35 5.09 -2.31
N VAL A 252 11.31 4.40 -1.70
CA VAL A 252 12.68 4.26 -2.17
C VAL A 252 12.98 2.80 -2.45
N GLU A 253 13.38 2.47 -3.68
CA GLU A 253 13.86 1.12 -4.02
C GLU A 253 15.32 0.96 -3.55
N LYS A 254 15.61 -0.18 -2.93
CA LYS A 254 16.94 -0.53 -2.42
C LYS A 254 17.19 -2.03 -2.50
N ASP A 255 18.48 -2.38 -2.49
CA ASP A 255 19.01 -3.74 -2.51
C ASP A 255 20.11 -3.82 -1.44
N VAL A 256 19.81 -4.46 -0.30
CA VAL A 256 20.60 -4.39 0.93
C VAL A 256 21.13 -5.78 1.31
N HIS A 257 22.44 -5.85 1.57
CA HIS A 257 23.17 -7.09 1.86
C HIS A 257 24.02 -6.93 3.12
N GLY A 258 23.79 -7.78 4.11
CA GLY A 258 24.52 -7.85 5.38
C GLY A 258 24.44 -9.24 6.00
N PRO A 259 25.07 -9.46 7.17
CA PRO A 259 25.00 -10.75 7.87
C PRO A 259 23.57 -11.19 8.24
N ASP A 260 22.74 -10.23 8.67
CA ASP A 260 21.38 -10.44 9.17
C ASP A 260 20.31 -9.75 8.29
N ILE A 261 20.67 -9.37 7.06
CA ILE A 261 19.75 -8.79 6.07
C ILE A 261 20.17 -9.18 4.64
N ASP A 262 19.23 -9.71 3.86
CA ASP A 262 19.45 -9.97 2.43
C ASP A 262 18.12 -9.80 1.69
N ALA A 263 17.85 -8.57 1.27
CA ALA A 263 16.54 -8.18 0.75
C ALA A 263 16.63 -7.07 -0.29
N ARG A 264 15.67 -7.10 -1.23
CA ARG A 264 15.46 -6.06 -2.22
C ARG A 264 13.99 -5.68 -2.29
N GLY A 265 13.71 -4.39 -2.41
CA GLY A 265 12.35 -3.89 -2.58
C GLY A 265 12.28 -2.41 -2.27
N VAL A 266 11.13 -1.97 -1.76
CA VAL A 266 10.87 -0.58 -1.41
C VAL A 266 10.63 -0.39 0.09
N ALA A 267 10.85 0.83 0.56
CA ALA A 267 10.50 1.28 1.90
C ALA A 267 10.16 2.79 1.87
N PHE A 268 9.42 3.27 2.87
CA PHE A 268 9.14 4.70 3.01
C PHE A 268 10.41 5.48 3.40
N ALA A 269 10.67 6.58 2.71
CA ALA A 269 11.81 7.46 2.99
C ALA A 269 11.85 7.87 4.47
N GLY A 270 13.01 7.74 5.12
CA GLY A 270 13.20 8.06 6.54
C GLY A 270 12.90 6.90 7.51
N THR A 271 12.27 5.83 7.02
CA THR A 271 12.18 4.53 7.72
C THR A 271 12.80 3.41 6.86
N ASP A 272 13.59 3.80 5.86
CA ASP A 272 14.17 2.94 4.84
C ASP A 272 15.54 2.38 5.25
N LEU A 273 15.75 2.07 6.53
CA LEU A 273 16.87 1.21 6.95
C LEU A 273 16.69 -0.26 6.52
N ILE A 274 15.43 -0.73 6.42
CA ILE A 274 15.06 -2.13 6.11
C ILE A 274 13.97 -2.19 5.03
N VAL A 275 13.95 -3.21 4.17
CA VAL A 275 12.94 -3.32 3.11
C VAL A 275 11.58 -3.62 3.76
N GLN A 276 10.55 -2.86 3.41
CA GLN A 276 9.21 -3.01 3.98
C GLN A 276 8.27 -3.77 3.06
N LEU A 277 8.50 -3.70 1.74
CA LEU A 277 7.76 -4.41 0.70
C LEU A 277 8.77 -4.89 -0.35
N GLY A 278 8.79 -6.17 -0.70
CA GLY A 278 9.80 -6.66 -1.64
C GLY A 278 10.03 -8.16 -1.62
N ARG A 279 11.31 -8.55 -1.55
CA ARG A 279 11.71 -9.96 -1.55
C ARG A 279 12.95 -10.21 -0.72
N GLY A 280 12.97 -11.38 -0.10
CA GLY A 280 14.19 -12.00 0.39
C GLY A 280 14.85 -12.84 -0.71
N ARG A 281 15.58 -13.87 -0.30
CA ARG A 281 16.38 -14.72 -1.20
C ARG A 281 15.54 -15.63 -2.09
N ASN A 282 14.51 -16.25 -1.51
CA ASN A 282 13.67 -17.28 -2.12
C ASN A 282 12.16 -17.07 -1.88
N TYR A 283 11.75 -15.88 -1.45
CA TYR A 283 10.34 -15.50 -1.28
C TYR A 283 10.16 -14.01 -1.59
N ALA A 284 8.93 -13.60 -1.86
CA ALA A 284 8.52 -12.21 -1.94
C ALA A 284 7.32 -11.93 -1.05
N PHE A 285 7.16 -10.67 -0.67
CA PHE A 285 6.08 -10.21 0.17
C PHE A 285 5.68 -8.77 -0.13
N SER A 286 4.42 -8.46 0.12
CA SER A 286 3.85 -7.12 0.04
C SER A 286 2.66 -7.00 0.98
N ALA A 287 2.13 -5.79 1.12
CA ALA A 287 0.93 -5.51 1.90
C ALA A 287 -0.18 -4.90 1.03
N THR A 288 -1.41 -5.03 1.51
CA THR A 288 -2.47 -4.03 1.30
C THR A 288 -2.92 -3.49 2.65
N SER A 289 -3.38 -2.23 2.72
CA SER A 289 -4.01 -1.71 3.94
C SER A 289 -5.23 -2.56 4.29
N ALA A 290 -5.38 -2.92 5.56
CA ALA A 290 -6.48 -3.77 5.99
C ALA A 290 -7.61 -3.00 6.66
N GLY A 291 -7.36 -1.84 7.28
CA GLY A 291 -8.42 -1.08 7.96
C GLY A 291 -9.11 -1.86 9.08
N ALA A 292 -8.45 -2.83 9.72
CA ALA A 292 -9.01 -3.49 10.88
C ALA A 292 -9.17 -2.49 12.03
N ASP A 293 -10.21 -2.70 12.82
CA ASP A 293 -10.63 -1.78 13.87
C ASP A 293 -9.63 -1.75 15.04
N ASN A 294 -8.83 -0.68 15.12
CA ASN A 294 -7.74 -0.51 16.06
C ASN A 294 -7.63 0.90 16.67
N VAL A 295 -8.63 1.75 16.42
CA VAL A 295 -8.78 3.11 16.96
C VAL A 295 -10.16 3.24 17.58
N ASP A 296 -10.22 3.60 18.87
CA ASP A 296 -11.51 3.83 19.56
C ASP A 296 -11.62 5.27 20.08
N GLN A 297 -12.84 5.79 20.09
CA GLN A 297 -13.18 7.04 20.77
C GLN A 297 -13.82 6.83 22.14
N TRP A 298 -13.26 7.53 23.13
CA TRP A 298 -13.63 7.41 24.54
C TRP A 298 -14.28 8.69 25.05
N VAL A 299 -15.37 8.53 25.80
CA VAL A 299 -16.01 9.63 26.52
C VAL A 299 -15.50 9.61 27.95
N LEU A 300 -14.83 10.67 28.36
CA LEU A 300 -14.19 10.80 29.65
C LEU A 300 -15.03 11.70 30.56
N LYS A 301 -15.45 11.16 31.72
CA LYS A 301 -16.18 11.95 32.72
C LYS A 301 -15.19 12.87 33.43
N LEU A 302 -15.38 14.19 33.28
CA LEU A 302 -14.46 15.16 33.86
C LEU A 302 -14.61 15.24 35.40
N CYS A 303 -13.48 15.48 36.07
CA CYS A 303 -13.37 15.67 37.51
C CYS A 303 -12.27 16.69 37.84
N GLU A 304 -12.35 17.33 39.00
CA GLU A 304 -11.30 18.22 39.49
C GLU A 304 -10.28 17.45 40.34
N PRO A 305 -8.99 17.35 39.94
CA PRO A 305 -7.98 16.65 40.73
C PRO A 305 -7.82 17.20 42.15
N GLY A 306 -8.07 18.51 42.34
CA GLY A 306 -8.06 19.18 43.64
C GLY A 306 -9.34 19.01 44.47
N GLY A 307 -10.35 18.31 43.94
CA GLY A 307 -11.72 18.26 44.48
C GLY A 307 -12.57 19.46 44.08
N GLY A 308 -13.89 19.30 44.12
CA GLY A 308 -14.86 20.32 43.70
C GLY A 308 -15.80 19.84 42.58
N PRO A 309 -16.80 20.66 42.20
CA PRO A 309 -17.71 20.33 41.12
C PRO A 309 -16.98 20.37 39.76
N PRO A 310 -17.12 19.34 38.90
CA PRO A 310 -16.51 19.35 37.58
C PRO A 310 -17.13 20.39 36.65
N THR A 311 -16.33 20.87 35.71
CA THR A 311 -16.72 21.76 34.61
C THR A 311 -16.13 21.24 33.30
N VAL A 312 -16.52 21.83 32.17
CA VAL A 312 -15.94 21.49 30.87
C VAL A 312 -14.45 21.83 30.77
N ASN A 313 -13.94 22.66 31.70
CA ASN A 313 -12.54 23.08 31.77
C ASN A 313 -11.73 22.27 32.79
N SER A 314 -12.33 21.31 33.49
CA SER A 314 -11.62 20.50 34.49
C SER A 314 -10.44 19.76 33.87
N MET A 315 -9.35 19.66 34.63
CA MET A 315 -8.07 19.07 34.19
C MET A 315 -7.85 17.67 34.77
N GLY A 316 -8.93 16.94 35.03
CA GLY A 316 -8.89 15.53 35.37
C GLY A 316 -10.07 14.78 34.79
N TYR A 317 -9.94 13.45 34.69
CA TYR A 317 -11.01 12.54 34.30
C TYR A 317 -11.11 11.37 35.28
N LEU A 318 -12.30 10.80 35.39
CA LEU A 318 -12.57 9.68 36.27
C LEU A 318 -12.16 8.36 35.61
N HIS A 319 -11.20 7.65 36.20
CA HIS A 319 -10.80 6.29 35.81
C HIS A 319 -10.68 5.41 37.05
N ASN A 320 -11.37 4.26 37.06
CA ASN A 320 -11.38 3.33 38.19
C ASN A 320 -11.66 4.00 39.56
N GLY A 321 -12.58 4.97 39.56
CA GLY A 321 -12.98 5.73 40.76
C GLY A 321 -12.00 6.82 41.20
N SER A 322 -10.87 6.99 40.51
CA SER A 322 -9.86 8.01 40.80
C SER A 322 -9.91 9.15 39.78
N CYS A 323 -9.66 10.38 40.24
CA CYS A 323 -9.52 11.52 39.33
C CYS A 323 -8.09 11.60 38.80
N VAL A 324 -7.88 11.15 37.56
CA VAL A 324 -6.57 11.13 36.90
C VAL A 324 -6.31 12.47 36.21
N PRO A 325 -5.15 13.12 36.41
CA PRO A 325 -4.84 14.38 35.75
C PRO A 325 -4.75 14.26 34.22
N ILE A 326 -5.26 15.27 33.53
CA ILE A 326 -5.07 15.47 32.09
C ILE A 326 -3.74 16.22 31.89
N GLU A 327 -2.91 15.73 30.98
CA GLU A 327 -1.70 16.43 30.57
C GLU A 327 -2.06 17.50 29.53
N ALA A 328 -1.55 18.72 29.71
CA ALA A 328 -1.67 19.81 28.75
C ALA A 328 -0.30 20.44 28.49
N PHE A 329 -0.07 20.81 27.24
CA PHE A 329 1.12 21.57 26.83
C PHE A 329 0.84 22.35 25.55
N ASP A 330 1.61 23.43 25.38
CA ASP A 330 1.58 24.24 24.18
C ASP A 330 2.72 23.81 23.25
N GLN A 331 2.40 23.52 21.99
CA GLN A 331 3.39 23.36 20.93
C GLN A 331 3.53 24.70 20.20
N THR A 332 4.58 25.43 20.52
CA THR A 332 4.94 26.67 19.82
C THR A 332 5.85 26.37 18.64
N ILE A 333 5.49 26.89 17.47
CA ILE A 333 6.34 26.90 16.27
C ILE A 333 6.52 28.35 15.80
N VAL A 334 7.65 28.60 15.14
CA VAL A 334 7.95 29.89 14.53
C VAL A 334 8.10 29.68 13.03
N ALA A 335 7.06 30.00 12.27
CA ALA A 335 7.09 29.91 10.83
C ALA A 335 7.77 31.15 10.25
N LYS A 336 8.81 30.94 9.45
CA LYS A 336 9.46 32.02 8.70
C LYS A 336 8.67 32.33 7.42
N PRO A 337 8.65 33.58 6.96
CA PRO A 337 8.25 33.89 5.59
C PRO A 337 9.14 33.09 4.64
N SER A 338 8.52 32.34 3.74
CA SER A 338 9.24 31.55 2.74
C SER A 338 8.37 31.44 1.49
N ALA A 339 8.97 31.05 0.36
CA ALA A 339 8.25 30.86 -0.90
C ALA A 339 7.14 29.79 -0.84
N GLY A 340 7.08 28.97 0.23
CA GLY A 340 6.01 28.00 0.51
C GLY A 340 5.06 28.38 1.65
N GLY A 341 5.26 29.55 2.29
CA GLY A 341 4.40 30.12 3.32
C GLY A 341 3.51 31.25 2.79
N GLN A 342 2.91 32.05 3.68
CA GLN A 342 2.32 33.34 3.28
C GLN A 342 3.41 34.14 2.55
N PRO A 343 3.23 34.41 1.24
CA PRO A 343 4.31 34.93 0.43
C PRO A 343 4.42 36.44 0.68
N GLY A 344 5.57 36.92 1.14
CA GLY A 344 5.95 38.33 0.98
C GLY A 344 6.40 38.58 -0.46
N VAL A 345 5.55 38.22 -1.43
CA VAL A 345 5.81 38.41 -2.87
C VAL A 345 5.32 39.78 -3.34
N GLY A 346 4.57 40.49 -2.49
CA GLY A 346 3.94 41.75 -2.81
C GLY A 346 2.67 41.54 -3.59
N GLU A 347 1.66 42.32 -3.23
CA GLU A 347 0.36 42.37 -3.89
C GLU A 347 0.48 42.72 -5.37
N SER A 348 -0.36 42.10 -6.20
CA SER A 348 -0.32 42.32 -7.65
C SER A 348 -1.69 42.25 -8.32
N GLY A 349 -1.79 42.86 -9.50
CA GLY A 349 -3.01 42.78 -10.33
C GLY A 349 -4.23 43.38 -9.63
N ALA A 350 -5.24 42.55 -9.36
CA ALA A 350 -6.49 42.99 -8.75
C ALA A 350 -6.37 43.32 -7.25
N GLN A 351 -5.32 42.81 -6.59
CA GLN A 351 -5.06 43.04 -5.16
C GLN A 351 -4.76 44.54 -4.91
N CYS A 352 -3.92 45.13 -5.78
CA CYS A 352 -3.58 46.57 -5.83
C CYS A 352 -4.76 47.56 -6.04
N SER A 353 -5.98 47.03 -6.16
CA SER A 353 -7.19 47.83 -6.36
C SER A 353 -8.00 48.03 -5.09
N ASN A 354 -7.65 47.37 -3.99
CA ASN A 354 -8.31 47.49 -2.70
C ASN A 354 -7.33 48.01 -1.61
N ASN A 355 -7.81 48.21 -0.39
CA ASN A 355 -7.00 48.67 0.76
C ASN A 355 -6.99 47.59 1.86
N LEU A 356 -6.91 46.33 1.45
CA LEU A 356 -6.76 45.17 2.33
C LEU A 356 -5.31 44.69 2.25
N ASP A 357 -4.88 43.99 3.29
CA ASP A 357 -3.67 43.18 3.26
C ASP A 357 -4.09 41.79 2.76
N ASP A 358 -4.01 41.58 1.45
CA ASP A 358 -4.51 40.39 0.75
C ASP A 358 -3.57 39.18 0.92
N GLU A 359 -2.29 39.43 1.25
CA GLU A 359 -1.26 38.39 1.49
C GLU A 359 -0.99 38.10 2.98
N GLY A 360 -1.62 38.86 3.88
CA GLY A 360 -1.65 38.62 5.32
C GLY A 360 -0.30 38.80 6.00
N ASP A 361 0.59 39.59 5.41
CA ASP A 361 1.94 39.81 5.88
C ASP A 361 2.08 41.05 6.81
N GLY A 362 1.00 41.81 6.93
CA GLY A 362 0.87 43.02 7.75
C GLY A 362 1.05 44.33 6.98
N PHE A 363 1.31 44.29 5.67
CA PHE A 363 1.55 45.45 4.81
C PHE A 363 0.55 45.48 3.65
N VAL A 364 -0.29 46.52 3.59
CA VAL A 364 -1.28 46.68 2.50
C VAL A 364 -0.54 47.10 1.23
N ASN A 365 -0.88 46.55 0.05
CA ASN A 365 -0.45 47.01 -1.29
C ASN A 365 1.08 47.12 -1.52
N ASP A 366 1.90 46.49 -0.70
CA ASP A 366 3.33 46.43 -0.98
C ASP A 366 3.59 45.57 -2.24
N GLY A 367 4.57 45.94 -3.07
CA GLY A 367 4.77 45.31 -4.38
C GLY A 367 3.84 45.79 -5.50
N CYS A 368 2.81 46.57 -5.19
CA CYS A 368 1.94 47.16 -6.20
C CYS A 368 2.65 48.25 -7.03
N PRO A 369 2.36 48.36 -8.33
CA PRO A 369 2.90 49.44 -9.16
C PRO A 369 2.40 50.80 -8.67
N ALA A 370 3.31 51.78 -8.58
CA ALA A 370 2.94 53.15 -8.24
C ALA A 370 1.93 53.74 -9.24
N VAL A 371 0.80 54.19 -8.71
CA VAL A 371 0.02 55.31 -9.21
C VAL A 371 0.66 56.56 -8.57
N GLY A 372 0.62 57.72 -9.25
CA GLY A 372 1.16 58.93 -8.63
C GLY A 372 2.65 58.90 -8.26
N ALA A 373 2.97 59.41 -7.06
CA ALA A 373 4.34 59.44 -6.53
C ALA A 373 4.54 58.23 -5.62
N PRO A 374 5.57 57.39 -5.86
CA PRO A 374 5.72 56.15 -5.10
C PRO A 374 5.89 56.45 -3.61
N GLU A 375 5.14 55.72 -2.78
CA GLU A 375 5.38 55.71 -1.35
C GLU A 375 6.73 55.04 -1.04
N VAL A 376 7.48 55.60 -0.09
CA VAL A 376 8.84 55.13 0.22
C VAL A 376 9.15 55.11 1.71
N GLY A 377 10.02 54.17 2.11
CA GLY A 377 10.57 54.13 3.46
C GLY A 377 9.48 53.88 4.51
N PRO A 378 9.31 54.74 5.53
CA PRO A 378 8.27 54.55 6.56
C PRO A 378 6.82 54.65 6.06
N GLN A 379 6.59 55.20 4.86
CA GLN A 379 5.27 55.30 4.24
C GLN A 379 4.74 53.89 3.96
N CYS A 380 5.58 53.05 3.32
CA CYS A 380 5.36 51.63 3.06
C CYS A 380 5.12 50.72 4.28
N LEU A 381 5.19 51.23 5.51
CA LEU A 381 5.04 50.46 6.74
C LEU A 381 3.77 50.83 7.52
N ASN A 382 2.92 51.68 6.94
CA ASN A 382 1.69 52.14 7.57
C ASN A 382 0.47 51.82 6.66
N ASN A 383 -0.76 52.15 7.04
CA ASN A 383 -1.96 51.86 6.23
C ASN A 383 -2.66 53.15 5.80
N THR A 384 -1.88 54.11 5.29
CA THR A 384 -2.33 55.45 4.91
C THR A 384 -1.91 55.72 3.47
N ASP A 385 -2.75 56.42 2.74
CA ASP A 385 -2.40 57.04 1.47
C ASP A 385 -1.64 58.35 1.78
N ASP A 386 -0.31 58.28 1.73
CA ASP A 386 0.60 59.35 2.16
C ASP A 386 0.86 60.40 1.06
N ASP A 387 0.55 60.08 -0.21
CA ASP A 387 0.75 60.96 -1.36
C ASP A 387 -0.55 61.59 -1.90
N GLY A 388 -1.71 61.09 -1.45
CA GLY A 388 -3.05 61.61 -1.68
C GLY A 388 -3.65 61.21 -3.02
N ASP A 389 -3.16 60.16 -3.66
CA ASP A 389 -3.61 59.72 -4.99
C ASP A 389 -4.77 58.70 -4.94
N GLY A 390 -5.17 58.29 -3.73
CA GLY A 390 -6.24 57.34 -3.47
C GLY A 390 -5.78 55.89 -3.35
N LYS A 391 -4.48 55.62 -3.41
CA LYS A 391 -3.86 54.31 -3.20
C LYS A 391 -3.00 54.32 -1.94
N VAL A 392 -3.10 53.26 -1.15
CA VAL A 392 -2.31 53.08 0.07
C VAL A 392 -1.06 52.31 -0.33
N ASN A 393 0.14 52.73 0.09
CA ASN A 393 1.41 51.98 -0.02
C ASN A 393 1.82 51.50 -1.43
N ASP A 394 1.35 52.14 -2.50
CA ASP A 394 1.74 51.74 -3.85
C ASP A 394 3.13 52.25 -4.24
N GLY A 395 3.81 51.53 -5.12
CA GLY A 395 5.21 51.79 -5.45
C GLY A 395 6.22 51.30 -4.40
N CYS A 396 5.74 50.75 -3.28
CA CYS A 396 6.56 50.10 -2.27
C CYS A 396 7.11 48.76 -2.78
N PRO A 397 8.35 48.39 -2.44
CA PRO A 397 8.86 47.05 -2.72
C PRO A 397 8.14 46.02 -1.83
N PRO A 398 8.00 44.76 -2.28
CA PRO A 398 7.51 43.68 -1.43
C PRO A 398 8.31 43.60 -0.13
N ILE A 399 7.62 43.57 0.99
CA ILE A 399 8.17 43.50 2.34
C ILE A 399 8.08 42.05 2.79
N ALA A 400 9.16 41.53 3.38
CA ALA A 400 9.06 40.22 4.01
C ALA A 400 8.35 40.40 5.35
N GLY A 401 7.12 39.90 5.47
CA GLY A 401 6.35 39.87 6.71
C GLY A 401 7.13 39.34 7.94
N PRO A 402 6.69 39.61 9.17
CA PRO A 402 7.36 39.13 10.37
C PRO A 402 7.27 37.59 10.52
N ASN A 403 8.18 37.01 11.30
CA ASN A 403 8.04 35.60 11.72
C ASN A 403 6.70 35.40 12.43
N ILE A 404 5.96 34.36 12.02
CA ILE A 404 4.64 34.06 12.58
C ILE A 404 4.83 33.06 13.72
N VAL A 405 4.47 33.46 14.94
CA VAL A 405 4.45 32.58 16.12
C VAL A 405 3.09 31.90 16.17
N ILE A 406 3.07 30.58 16.05
CA ILE A 406 1.86 29.77 16.13
C ILE A 406 1.94 28.92 17.39
N VAL A 407 0.84 28.86 18.13
CA VAL A 407 0.71 28.05 19.34
C VAL A 407 -0.43 27.06 19.14
N PHE A 408 -0.11 25.77 19.19
CA PHE A 408 -1.11 24.72 19.21
C PHE A 408 -1.32 24.24 20.65
N HIS A 409 -2.58 24.24 21.09
CA HIS A 409 -2.95 23.75 22.41
C HIS A 409 -3.23 22.25 22.36
N VAL A 410 -2.45 21.48 23.11
CA VAL A 410 -2.53 20.01 23.10
C VAL A 410 -2.91 19.51 24.48
N GLN A 411 -3.84 18.56 24.50
CA GLN A 411 -4.19 17.83 25.71
C GLN A 411 -4.22 16.33 25.43
N ARG A 412 -3.76 15.53 26.39
CA ARG A 412 -3.77 14.08 26.28
C ARG A 412 -3.93 13.42 27.64
N THR A 413 -4.28 12.15 27.62
CA THR A 413 -4.45 11.31 28.80
C THR A 413 -3.49 10.13 28.75
N PRO A 414 -3.01 9.65 29.91
CA PRO A 414 -2.16 8.47 29.96
C PRO A 414 -2.88 7.19 29.52
N ASP A 415 -4.19 7.08 29.76
CA ASP A 415 -4.96 5.84 29.52
C ASP A 415 -5.68 5.81 28.16
N TYR A 416 -6.12 6.95 27.63
CA TYR A 416 -7.02 7.02 26.46
C TYR A 416 -6.49 7.89 25.32
N GLY A 417 -5.23 8.32 25.37
CA GLY A 417 -4.58 9.04 24.28
C GLY A 417 -4.96 10.53 24.18
N PRO A 418 -4.77 11.15 23.00
CA PRO A 418 -5.04 12.56 22.76
C PRO A 418 -6.51 12.93 22.98
N LEU A 419 -6.74 14.12 23.57
CA LEU A 419 -8.07 14.71 23.63
C LEU A 419 -8.35 15.49 22.35
N VAL A 420 -9.57 15.33 21.83
CA VAL A 420 -9.99 15.93 20.56
C VAL A 420 -11.09 16.97 20.75
N ALA A 421 -11.94 16.79 21.78
CA ALA A 421 -12.99 17.74 22.10
C ALA A 421 -13.34 17.77 23.60
N ARG A 422 -14.00 18.85 24.03
CA ARG A 422 -14.65 19.00 25.34
C ARG A 422 -16.11 19.40 25.15
N GLY A 423 -16.97 18.99 26.08
CA GLY A 423 -18.39 19.36 26.02
C GLY A 423 -19.19 18.73 27.14
N LYS A 424 -20.44 18.36 26.86
CA LYS A 424 -21.38 17.84 27.84
C LYS A 424 -22.15 16.63 27.31
N LEU A 425 -22.69 15.85 28.25
CA LEU A 425 -23.82 14.97 27.98
C LEU A 425 -25.13 15.76 27.93
N THR A 426 -26.19 15.12 27.44
CA THR A 426 -27.54 15.70 27.43
C THR A 426 -28.09 16.01 28.83
N ASP A 427 -27.57 15.35 29.88
CA ASP A 427 -27.87 15.64 31.29
C ASP A 427 -27.01 16.76 31.91
N ASN A 428 -26.21 17.46 31.09
CA ASN A 428 -25.23 18.49 31.46
C ASN A 428 -23.95 18.00 32.17
N THR A 429 -23.72 16.69 32.29
CA THR A 429 -22.45 16.17 32.83
C THR A 429 -21.27 16.64 31.94
N PRO A 430 -20.26 17.32 32.51
CA PRO A 430 -19.07 17.72 31.74
C PRO A 430 -18.22 16.52 31.33
N ILE A 431 -17.78 16.52 30.07
CA ILE A 431 -17.00 15.45 29.47
C ILE A 431 -15.87 15.98 28.59
N ALA A 432 -14.89 15.11 28.34
CA ALA A 432 -13.95 15.24 27.22
C ALA A 432 -14.05 14.01 26.31
N ILE A 433 -13.67 14.17 25.05
CA ILE A 433 -13.56 13.09 24.07
C ILE A 433 -12.08 12.84 23.82
N ALA A 434 -11.67 11.59 23.94
CA ALA A 434 -10.33 11.13 23.65
C ALA A 434 -10.35 10.12 22.50
N THR A 435 -9.23 10.00 21.79
CA THR A 435 -9.03 8.98 20.75
C THR A 435 -7.84 8.13 21.11
N LEU A 436 -7.99 6.82 21.12
CA LEU A 436 -6.89 5.88 21.37
C LEU A 436 -6.69 4.94 20.19
N ARG A 437 -5.56 5.10 19.50
CA ARG A 437 -5.03 4.07 18.60
C ARG A 437 -4.23 3.05 19.41
N SER A 438 -4.45 1.76 19.19
CA SER A 438 -3.72 0.65 19.85
C SER A 438 -2.18 0.70 19.72
N THR A 439 -1.67 1.36 18.68
CA THR A 439 -0.24 1.58 18.44
C THR A 439 0.29 2.93 18.94
N TYR A 440 -0.52 3.76 19.59
CA TYR A 440 -0.05 4.99 20.26
C TYR A 440 1.00 4.62 21.33
N PHE A 441 2.16 5.30 21.32
CA PHE A 441 3.42 4.97 22.02
C PHE A 441 4.11 3.65 21.60
N HIS A 442 3.66 3.00 20.53
CA HIS A 442 4.18 1.73 20.02
C HIS A 442 4.47 1.79 18.52
N GLU A 443 4.89 2.94 18.00
CA GLU A 443 5.04 3.12 16.54
C GLU A 443 6.16 2.26 15.97
N LEU A 444 7.28 2.21 16.69
CA LEU A 444 8.48 1.53 16.24
C LEU A 444 8.46 0.02 16.57
N ASP A 445 7.47 -0.46 17.35
CA ASP A 445 7.33 -1.89 17.69
C ASP A 445 7.16 -2.77 16.45
N SER A 446 6.49 -2.23 15.42
CA SER A 446 6.29 -2.89 14.13
C SER A 446 7.58 -3.10 13.33
N ALA A 447 8.67 -2.41 13.68
CA ALA A 447 9.97 -2.61 13.02
C ALA A 447 10.47 -4.05 13.18
N ARG A 448 10.09 -4.74 14.27
CA ARG A 448 10.46 -6.14 14.54
C ARG A 448 10.07 -7.07 13.39
N GLY A 449 8.85 -6.92 12.86
CA GLY A 449 8.38 -7.75 11.74
C GLY A 449 9.23 -7.54 10.49
N PHE A 450 9.56 -6.29 10.19
CA PHE A 450 10.42 -5.95 9.06
C PHE A 450 11.85 -6.46 9.24
N PHE A 451 12.46 -6.37 10.43
CA PHE A 451 13.77 -6.97 10.67
C PHE A 451 13.75 -8.48 10.42
N ARG A 452 12.72 -9.17 10.93
CA ARG A 452 12.58 -10.63 10.81
C ARG A 452 12.36 -11.09 9.37
N VAL A 453 11.46 -10.45 8.63
CA VAL A 453 11.16 -10.84 7.24
C VAL A 453 12.29 -10.51 6.27
N ASN A 454 13.26 -9.69 6.68
CA ASN A 454 14.47 -9.39 5.91
C ASN A 454 15.67 -10.27 6.31
N ASN A 455 15.58 -10.93 7.47
CA ASN A 455 16.68 -11.70 8.05
C ASN A 455 16.65 -13.16 7.55
N PRO A 456 17.66 -13.59 6.75
CA PRO A 456 17.72 -14.97 6.26
C PRO A 456 17.87 -16.01 7.38
N ASN A 457 18.39 -15.62 8.56
CA ASN A 457 18.51 -16.51 9.73
C ASN A 457 17.16 -16.70 10.45
N PHE A 458 16.18 -15.85 10.20
CA PHE A 458 14.81 -15.98 10.71
C PHE A 458 13.89 -16.66 9.68
N MET A 459 14.07 -16.32 8.40
CA MET A 459 13.26 -16.80 7.28
C MET A 459 13.69 -18.19 6.79
N THR A 460 13.68 -19.16 7.70
CA THR A 460 14.14 -20.53 7.48
C THR A 460 13.01 -21.55 7.24
N ASP A 461 11.77 -21.22 7.60
CA ASP A 461 10.60 -22.11 7.49
C ASP A 461 9.47 -21.47 6.67
N GLY A 462 9.83 -20.98 5.48
CA GLY A 462 8.91 -20.48 4.46
C GLY A 462 7.79 -19.56 5.00
N TYR A 463 6.54 -19.90 4.67
CA TYR A 463 5.36 -19.17 5.12
C TYR A 463 5.20 -19.15 6.66
N ASN A 464 5.63 -20.18 7.40
CA ASN A 464 5.51 -20.15 8.87
C ASN A 464 6.41 -19.08 9.49
N SER A 465 7.67 -18.97 9.04
CA SER A 465 8.54 -17.86 9.42
C SER A 465 7.91 -16.52 9.03
N PHE A 466 7.36 -16.41 7.82
CA PHE A 466 6.68 -15.20 7.37
C PHE A 466 5.52 -14.80 8.30
N ARG A 467 4.66 -15.74 8.70
CA ARG A 467 3.55 -15.47 9.62
C ARG A 467 4.02 -14.94 10.97
N GLN A 468 5.09 -15.52 11.51
CA GLN A 468 5.67 -15.05 12.77
C GLN A 468 6.31 -13.66 12.64
N ALA A 469 6.94 -13.38 11.50
CA ALA A 469 7.51 -12.06 11.22
C ALA A 469 6.40 -11.01 11.09
N MET A 470 5.42 -11.22 10.22
CA MET A 470 4.44 -10.18 9.87
C MET A 470 3.26 -10.14 10.84
N GLY A 471 2.62 -11.27 11.15
CA GLY A 471 1.46 -11.30 12.06
C GLY A 471 1.83 -11.07 13.53
N GLY A 472 3.01 -11.53 13.95
CA GLY A 472 3.50 -11.39 15.33
C GLY A 472 4.48 -10.25 15.56
N GLY A 473 4.98 -9.61 14.49
CA GLY A 473 5.99 -8.56 14.57
C GLY A 473 5.55 -7.20 14.04
N VAL A 474 4.38 -7.10 13.40
CA VAL A 474 3.77 -5.83 12.97
C VAL A 474 2.47 -5.60 13.74
N ASP A 475 2.37 -4.49 14.45
CA ASP A 475 1.21 -4.12 15.26
C ASP A 475 0.18 -3.29 14.46
N TYR A 476 0.59 -2.65 13.38
CA TYR A 476 -0.30 -1.95 12.45
C TYR A 476 -1.23 -2.89 11.69
N THR A 477 -2.37 -2.36 11.24
CA THR A 477 -3.37 -3.13 10.49
C THR A 477 -3.02 -3.29 9.00
N PHE A 478 -2.48 -4.43 8.62
CA PHE A 478 -2.14 -4.75 7.22
C PHE A 478 -2.56 -6.17 6.83
N ASN A 479 -2.83 -6.35 5.54
CA ASN A 479 -2.98 -7.63 4.87
C ASN A 479 -1.66 -7.98 4.21
N TRP A 480 -0.92 -8.96 4.72
CA TRP A 480 0.38 -9.36 4.19
C TRP A 480 0.28 -10.57 3.27
N PHE A 481 0.97 -10.49 2.14
CA PHE A 481 0.99 -11.55 1.12
C PHE A 481 2.38 -12.14 0.99
N TYR A 482 2.43 -13.44 0.74
CA TYR A 482 3.65 -14.24 0.63
C TYR A 482 3.61 -15.10 -0.62
N VAL A 483 4.75 -15.19 -1.30
CA VAL A 483 4.95 -16.17 -2.36
C VAL A 483 6.38 -16.70 -2.33
N ASP A 484 6.54 -18.02 -2.43
CA ASP A 484 7.84 -18.67 -2.65
C ASP A 484 7.81 -19.60 -3.89
N GLY A 485 8.73 -20.56 -3.96
CA GLY A 485 8.79 -21.53 -5.07
C GLY A 485 7.62 -22.52 -5.12
N HIS A 486 6.82 -22.63 -4.05
CA HIS A 486 5.78 -23.64 -3.85
C HIS A 486 4.45 -23.04 -3.40
N ASP A 487 4.48 -22.07 -2.49
CA ASP A 487 3.33 -21.62 -1.73
C ASP A 487 2.92 -20.18 -2.08
N ILE A 488 1.61 -19.92 -2.01
CA ILE A 488 1.02 -18.60 -1.87
C ILE A 488 0.37 -18.48 -0.50
N GLY A 489 0.54 -17.34 0.17
CA GLY A 489 0.04 -17.16 1.53
C GLY A 489 -0.47 -15.75 1.80
N TYR A 490 -1.37 -15.66 2.78
CA TYR A 490 -1.95 -14.45 3.33
C TYR A 490 -1.85 -14.47 4.86
N GLN A 491 -1.47 -13.35 5.48
CA GLN A 491 -1.48 -13.15 6.93
C GLN A 491 -1.92 -11.72 7.25
N HIS A 492 -2.98 -11.56 8.03
CA HIS A 492 -3.34 -10.28 8.61
C HIS A 492 -2.42 -9.93 9.78
N SER A 493 -2.08 -8.66 9.99
CA SER A 493 -1.44 -8.17 11.22
C SER A 493 -2.30 -7.08 11.83
N CYS A 494 -2.41 -7.06 13.15
CA CYS A 494 -3.06 -5.98 13.89
C CYS A 494 -2.88 -6.17 15.41
N LYS A 495 -2.66 -5.07 16.13
CA LYS A 495 -2.87 -4.97 17.58
C LYS A 495 -4.34 -4.66 17.87
N CYS A 496 -5.22 -5.56 17.43
CA CYS A 496 -6.67 -5.36 17.41
C CYS A 496 -7.27 -5.57 18.81
N PRO A 497 -7.96 -4.58 19.40
CA PRO A 497 -8.46 -4.65 20.76
C PRO A 497 -9.50 -5.74 21.00
N GLN A 498 -9.39 -6.42 22.13
CA GLN A 498 -10.48 -7.24 22.67
C GLN A 498 -11.40 -6.33 23.50
N ARG A 499 -12.56 -5.96 22.95
CA ARG A 499 -13.49 -5.04 23.63
C ARG A 499 -14.31 -5.73 24.73
N ALA A 500 -14.72 -4.95 25.73
CA ALA A 500 -15.53 -5.45 26.83
C ALA A 500 -16.92 -5.92 26.35
N GLN A 501 -17.50 -6.93 27.00
CA GLN A 501 -18.86 -7.36 26.67
C GLN A 501 -19.88 -6.25 26.93
N GLY A 502 -20.87 -6.14 26.04
CA GLY A 502 -21.95 -5.18 26.12
C GLY A 502 -21.62 -3.79 25.59
N VAL A 503 -20.41 -3.53 25.07
CA VAL A 503 -20.15 -2.29 24.34
C VAL A 503 -20.74 -2.37 22.93
N ASP A 504 -21.22 -1.25 22.42
CA ASP A 504 -21.35 -1.06 20.98
C ASP A 504 -20.01 -0.54 20.43
N PRO A 505 -19.30 -1.31 19.58
CA PRO A 505 -17.99 -0.90 19.06
C PRO A 505 -18.08 0.22 18.02
N TYR A 506 -19.29 0.62 17.58
CA TYR A 506 -19.48 1.63 16.56
C TYR A 506 -19.86 3.01 17.12
N LEU A 507 -20.00 3.12 18.44
CA LEU A 507 -20.38 4.32 19.18
C LEU A 507 -19.39 4.59 20.32
N PRO A 508 -19.21 5.85 20.76
CA PRO A 508 -18.22 6.17 21.79
C PRO A 508 -18.53 5.43 23.09
N VAL A 509 -17.49 4.96 23.76
CA VAL A 509 -17.60 4.18 25.00
C VAL A 509 -17.07 4.98 26.19
N TRP A 510 -17.62 4.76 27.37
CA TRP A 510 -17.11 5.38 28.60
C TRP A 510 -15.66 4.97 28.91
N GLY A 511 -14.77 5.95 29.00
CA GLY A 511 -13.41 5.79 29.54
C GLY A 511 -13.37 5.88 31.07
N THR A 512 -14.14 5.02 31.75
CA THR A 512 -14.21 4.99 33.23
C THR A 512 -13.45 3.82 33.86
N GLY A 513 -12.78 3.00 33.06
CA GLY A 513 -12.09 1.78 33.49
C GLY A 513 -12.91 0.50 33.32
N GLN A 514 -14.22 0.56 33.51
CA GLN A 514 -15.09 -0.63 33.43
C GLN A 514 -15.17 -1.23 32.02
N TRP A 515 -15.03 -0.40 30.98
CA TRP A 515 -15.23 -0.76 29.58
C TRP A 515 -13.93 -0.79 28.78
N ASP A 516 -12.79 -0.70 29.48
CA ASP A 516 -11.47 -0.68 28.86
C ASP A 516 -11.26 -1.95 28.01
N TRP A 517 -10.35 -1.84 27.03
CA TRP A 517 -9.92 -3.01 26.28
C TRP A 517 -9.35 -4.10 27.21
N GLN A 518 -9.74 -5.34 26.96
CA GLN A 518 -9.39 -6.53 27.74
C GLN A 518 -8.08 -7.18 27.28
N GLY A 519 -7.38 -6.57 26.34
CA GLY A 519 -6.19 -7.10 25.67
C GLY A 519 -6.28 -6.91 24.16
N PHE A 520 -5.51 -7.71 23.43
CA PHE A 520 -5.49 -7.72 21.96
C PHE A 520 -5.64 -9.16 21.46
N ILE A 521 -6.22 -9.33 20.27
CA ILE A 521 -6.39 -10.68 19.71
C ILE A 521 -5.01 -11.34 19.48
N PRO A 522 -4.87 -12.64 19.79
CA PRO A 522 -3.62 -13.35 19.56
C PRO A 522 -3.41 -13.65 18.06
N LEU A 523 -2.17 -13.93 17.66
CA LEU A 523 -1.81 -14.33 16.27
C LEU A 523 -2.70 -15.45 15.70
N ALA A 524 -3.11 -16.41 16.54
CA ALA A 524 -3.97 -17.52 16.13
C ALA A 524 -5.40 -17.10 15.73
N SER A 525 -5.85 -15.92 16.17
CA SER A 525 -7.16 -15.34 15.85
C SER A 525 -7.11 -14.35 14.69
N GLN A 526 -5.91 -13.93 14.26
CA GLN A 526 -5.76 -13.08 13.08
C GLN A 526 -6.08 -13.88 11.80
N PRO A 527 -6.79 -13.30 10.81
CA PRO A 527 -7.02 -13.93 9.51
C PRO A 527 -5.73 -14.41 8.83
N PHE A 528 -5.77 -15.61 8.27
CA PHE A 528 -4.68 -16.16 7.46
C PHE A 528 -5.22 -17.16 6.43
N ASP A 529 -4.44 -17.42 5.39
CA ASP A 529 -4.76 -18.42 4.37
C ASP A 529 -3.48 -18.90 3.68
N LEU A 530 -3.36 -20.20 3.40
CA LEU A 530 -2.19 -20.81 2.76
C LEU A 530 -2.68 -21.77 1.69
N ASN A 531 -2.27 -21.52 0.44
CA ASN A 531 -2.65 -22.33 -0.72
C ASN A 531 -4.15 -22.67 -0.74
N PRO A 532 -5.04 -21.66 -0.80
CA PRO A 532 -6.47 -21.90 -0.73
C PRO A 532 -6.94 -22.81 -1.87
N PRO A 533 -8.00 -23.62 -1.66
CA PRO A 533 -8.55 -24.50 -2.69
C PRO A 533 -8.95 -23.78 -3.99
N ALA A 534 -9.27 -22.48 -3.93
CA ALA A 534 -9.54 -21.64 -5.09
C ALA A 534 -8.34 -21.53 -6.06
N GLY A 535 -7.12 -21.81 -5.58
CA GLY A 535 -5.90 -21.78 -6.38
C GLY A 535 -5.34 -20.37 -6.62
N PHE A 536 -5.96 -19.34 -6.04
CA PHE A 536 -5.49 -17.97 -6.09
C PHE A 536 -5.89 -17.20 -4.82
N LEU A 537 -5.20 -16.10 -4.55
CA LEU A 537 -5.53 -15.10 -3.53
C LEU A 537 -5.59 -13.73 -4.18
N THR A 538 -6.57 -12.94 -3.79
CA THR A 538 -6.71 -11.54 -4.18
C THR A 538 -6.96 -10.67 -2.96
N SER A 539 -6.39 -9.48 -3.01
CA SER A 539 -6.80 -8.38 -2.16
C SER A 539 -6.77 -7.12 -2.97
N TRP A 540 -7.78 -6.30 -2.76
CA TRP A 540 -7.73 -4.90 -3.13
C TRP A 540 -8.26 -4.02 -2.01
N ASN A 541 -7.90 -4.35 -0.77
CA ASN A 541 -8.37 -3.76 0.50
C ASN A 541 -9.75 -4.24 0.99
N ASN A 542 -10.34 -5.20 0.26
CA ASN A 542 -11.54 -5.89 0.66
C ASN A 542 -11.39 -6.60 2.02
N LYS A 543 -12.53 -6.99 2.59
CA LYS A 543 -12.64 -7.62 3.91
C LYS A 543 -11.64 -8.75 4.11
N GLN A 544 -11.06 -8.83 5.30
CA GLN A 544 -9.96 -9.74 5.62
C GLN A 544 -10.41 -11.20 5.61
N ALA A 545 -11.56 -11.48 6.24
CA ALA A 545 -12.13 -12.82 6.37
C ALA A 545 -13.62 -12.75 6.70
N ALA A 546 -14.33 -13.86 6.49
CA ALA A 546 -15.68 -14.01 7.04
C ALA A 546 -15.63 -13.93 8.57
N GLN A 547 -16.65 -13.32 9.20
CA GLN A 547 -16.75 -13.13 10.66
C GLN A 547 -15.70 -12.20 11.29
N PHE A 548 -14.82 -11.59 10.49
CA PHE A 548 -13.98 -10.50 10.92
C PHE A 548 -14.72 -9.19 10.65
N LYS A 549 -15.32 -8.60 11.69
CA LYS A 549 -16.15 -7.41 11.51
C LYS A 549 -15.33 -6.19 11.10
N SER A 550 -15.92 -5.30 10.30
CA SER A 550 -15.32 -4.04 9.89
C SER A 550 -15.20 -3.06 11.07
N ASN A 551 -14.35 -2.04 10.89
CA ASN A 551 -14.28 -0.89 11.79
C ASN A 551 -15.50 0.02 11.61
N ASP A 552 -15.70 0.94 12.55
CA ASP A 552 -16.86 1.83 12.65
C ASP A 552 -17.02 2.86 11.52
N ARG A 553 -16.01 3.06 10.68
CA ARG A 553 -16.08 3.92 9.48
C ARG A 553 -16.00 3.15 8.17
N GLN A 554 -15.98 1.83 8.21
CA GLN A 554 -16.00 0.99 7.02
C GLN A 554 -17.42 0.50 6.72
N PHE A 555 -18.08 1.17 5.76
CA PHE A 555 -19.47 0.94 5.33
C PHE A 555 -19.58 0.16 4.00
N SER A 556 -18.46 -0.15 3.34
CA SER A 556 -18.44 -0.65 1.96
C SER A 556 -18.32 -2.17 1.84
N TYR A 557 -18.05 -2.88 2.94
CA TYR A 557 -17.83 -4.33 3.00
C TYR A 557 -19.12 -5.14 2.77
N GLY A 558 -19.75 -4.94 1.62
CA GLY A 558 -20.92 -5.62 1.10
C GLY A 558 -20.65 -6.27 -0.26
N PRO A 559 -21.69 -6.53 -1.09
CA PRO A 559 -21.59 -7.34 -2.31
C PRO A 559 -20.76 -6.74 -3.46
N VAL A 560 -20.38 -5.47 -3.39
CA VAL A 560 -19.63 -4.75 -4.43
C VAL A 560 -18.36 -4.17 -3.84
N PHE A 561 -17.22 -4.62 -4.36
CA PHE A 561 -15.89 -4.19 -4.00
C PHE A 561 -14.93 -4.40 -5.17
N ARG A 562 -13.98 -3.48 -5.38
CA ARG A 562 -13.07 -3.52 -6.55
C ARG A 562 -12.24 -4.78 -6.72
N SER A 563 -11.98 -5.54 -5.66
CA SER A 563 -11.27 -6.83 -5.76
C SER A 563 -11.99 -7.82 -6.69
N GLN A 564 -13.32 -7.72 -6.83
CA GLN A 564 -14.09 -8.53 -7.77
C GLN A 564 -13.63 -8.34 -9.21
N MET A 565 -13.20 -7.14 -9.61
CA MET A 565 -12.64 -6.89 -10.93
C MET A 565 -11.41 -7.77 -11.19
N LEU A 566 -10.57 -8.01 -10.19
CA LEU A 566 -9.41 -8.90 -10.30
C LEU A 566 -9.86 -10.37 -10.34
N ASP A 567 -10.76 -10.77 -9.43
CA ASP A 567 -11.26 -12.13 -9.29
C ASP A 567 -11.87 -12.68 -10.58
N VAL A 568 -12.77 -11.92 -11.22
CA VAL A 568 -13.45 -12.40 -12.44
C VAL A 568 -12.45 -12.67 -13.56
N ARG A 569 -11.39 -11.85 -13.66
CA ARG A 569 -10.35 -11.98 -14.68
C ARG A 569 -9.41 -13.14 -14.40
N ILE A 570 -8.98 -13.31 -13.14
CA ILE A 570 -8.13 -14.44 -12.73
C ILE A 570 -8.88 -15.76 -12.92
N ARG A 571 -10.12 -15.88 -12.42
CA ARG A 571 -10.94 -17.09 -12.57
C ARG A 571 -11.16 -17.43 -14.04
N SER A 572 -11.52 -16.43 -14.85
CA SER A 572 -11.72 -16.63 -16.30
C SER A 572 -10.48 -17.20 -16.98
N ARG A 573 -9.30 -16.63 -16.71
CA ARG A 573 -8.04 -17.10 -17.30
C ARG A 573 -7.65 -18.49 -16.82
N ILE A 574 -7.73 -18.77 -15.51
CA ILE A 574 -7.43 -20.09 -14.94
C ILE A 574 -8.36 -21.17 -15.51
N ASN A 575 -9.65 -20.86 -15.68
CA ASN A 575 -10.62 -21.78 -16.27
C ASN A 575 -10.33 -22.06 -17.76
N ALA A 576 -9.74 -21.10 -18.48
CA ALA A 576 -9.32 -21.28 -19.87
C ALA A 576 -8.03 -22.12 -20.00
N GLY A 577 -7.17 -22.10 -18.97
CA GLY A 577 -5.97 -22.93 -18.89
C GLY A 577 -4.90 -22.35 -17.95
N PRO A 578 -3.75 -23.02 -17.81
CA PRO A 578 -2.66 -22.51 -16.99
C PRO A 578 -2.14 -21.16 -17.50
N ILE A 579 -1.90 -20.22 -16.57
CA ILE A 579 -1.50 -18.85 -16.90
C ILE A 579 -0.01 -18.57 -16.64
N ASP A 580 0.52 -17.49 -17.18
CA ASP A 580 1.86 -16.95 -16.86
C ASP A 580 1.80 -15.55 -16.23
N ARG A 581 2.99 -15.00 -15.91
CA ARG A 581 3.12 -13.68 -15.30
C ARG A 581 2.55 -12.55 -16.15
N ALA A 582 2.67 -12.63 -17.48
CA ALA A 582 2.15 -11.57 -18.35
C ALA A 582 0.63 -11.59 -18.34
N GLU A 583 0.02 -12.78 -18.41
CA GLU A 583 -1.44 -12.92 -18.30
C GLU A 583 -1.99 -12.47 -16.95
N LEU A 584 -1.24 -12.61 -15.86
CA LEU A 584 -1.63 -12.09 -14.54
C LEU A 584 -1.50 -10.56 -14.47
N VAL A 585 -0.45 -9.98 -15.07
CA VAL A 585 -0.31 -8.51 -15.22
C VAL A 585 -1.43 -7.94 -16.07
N ASP A 586 -1.79 -8.61 -17.18
CA ASP A 586 -2.90 -8.20 -18.04
C ASP A 586 -4.24 -8.26 -17.29
N ALA A 587 -4.46 -9.25 -16.42
CA ALA A 587 -5.66 -9.32 -15.60
C ALA A 587 -5.79 -8.10 -14.68
N MET A 588 -4.68 -7.66 -14.09
CA MET A 588 -4.65 -6.46 -13.25
C MET A 588 -4.84 -5.18 -14.07
N GLY A 589 -4.17 -5.05 -15.22
CA GLY A 589 -4.32 -3.87 -16.08
C GLY A 589 -5.72 -3.74 -16.68
N ASP A 590 -6.33 -4.86 -17.07
CA ASP A 590 -7.70 -4.88 -17.58
C ASP A 590 -8.71 -4.48 -16.49
N GLY A 591 -8.57 -5.01 -15.26
CA GLY A 591 -9.42 -4.61 -14.14
C GLY A 591 -9.18 -3.17 -13.68
N GLY A 592 -7.93 -2.70 -13.74
CA GLY A 592 -7.54 -1.36 -13.34
C GLY A 592 -8.09 -0.23 -14.24
N THR A 593 -8.68 -0.55 -15.39
CA THR A 593 -9.26 0.43 -16.31
C THR A 593 -10.78 0.38 -16.35
N CYS A 594 -11.43 -0.46 -15.56
CA CYS A 594 -12.89 -0.58 -15.54
C CYS A 594 -13.51 0.31 -14.46
N ASP A 595 -14.70 0.83 -14.75
CA ASP A 595 -15.58 1.45 -13.75
C ASP A 595 -16.30 0.35 -12.96
N LEU A 596 -16.10 0.32 -11.63
CA LEU A 596 -16.67 -0.70 -10.76
C LEU A 596 -18.20 -0.69 -10.80
N ARG A 597 -18.80 0.50 -10.77
CA ARG A 597 -20.25 0.67 -10.84
C ARG A 597 -20.77 0.18 -12.18
N GLY A 598 -20.03 0.47 -13.26
CA GLY A 598 -20.30 -0.06 -14.59
C GLY A 598 -20.31 -1.58 -14.65
N GLN A 599 -19.36 -2.25 -13.98
CA GLN A 599 -19.25 -3.71 -14.00
C GLN A 599 -20.29 -4.40 -13.11
N GLU A 600 -20.48 -3.92 -11.88
CA GLU A 600 -21.25 -4.63 -10.85
C GLU A 600 -22.69 -4.12 -10.69
N ASP A 601 -22.94 -2.82 -10.87
CA ASP A 601 -24.24 -2.19 -10.56
C ASP A 601 -25.08 -1.87 -11.80
N LEU A 602 -24.43 -1.39 -12.87
CA LEU A 602 -25.12 -0.95 -14.08
C LEU A 602 -26.01 -2.03 -14.72
N PRO A 603 -25.64 -3.33 -14.73
CA PRO A 603 -26.54 -4.38 -15.21
C PRO A 603 -27.86 -4.49 -14.43
N LEU A 604 -27.86 -4.24 -13.12
CA LEU A 604 -29.06 -4.23 -12.28
C LEU A 604 -29.87 -2.96 -12.51
N LEU A 605 -29.19 -1.81 -12.55
CA LEU A 605 -29.79 -0.51 -12.85
C LEU A 605 -30.55 -0.52 -14.19
N LEU A 606 -29.95 -1.09 -15.25
CA LEU A 606 -30.59 -1.20 -16.56
C LEU A 606 -31.82 -2.14 -16.54
N GLN A 607 -31.81 -3.18 -15.72
CA GLN A 607 -32.98 -4.06 -15.53
C GLN A 607 -34.13 -3.33 -14.84
N VAL A 608 -33.83 -2.53 -13.80
CA VAL A 608 -34.85 -1.73 -13.11
C VAL A 608 -35.41 -0.64 -14.02
N LEU A 609 -34.55 0.14 -14.70
CA LEU A 609 -34.94 1.19 -15.64
C LEU A 609 -35.84 0.65 -16.76
N GLY A 610 -35.52 -0.54 -17.27
CA GLY A 610 -36.14 -1.09 -18.48
C GLY A 610 -35.56 -0.47 -19.75
N ALA A 611 -36.19 -0.78 -20.90
CA ALA A 611 -35.69 -0.37 -22.21
C ALA A 611 -36.18 1.03 -22.66
N THR A 612 -37.23 1.56 -22.02
CA THR A 612 -37.92 2.77 -22.49
C THR A 612 -38.25 3.69 -21.33
N ALA A 613 -37.88 4.96 -21.48
CA ALA A 613 -38.21 6.02 -20.54
C ALA A 613 -39.74 6.21 -20.40
N PRO A 614 -40.26 6.49 -19.19
CA PRO A 614 -41.67 6.77 -19.01
C PRO A 614 -42.09 8.07 -19.71
N PRO A 615 -43.38 8.23 -20.08
CA PRO A 615 -43.87 9.47 -20.68
C PRO A 615 -43.59 10.69 -19.79
N GLY A 616 -43.05 11.76 -20.39
CA GLY A 616 -42.70 13.00 -19.68
C GLY A 616 -41.28 13.07 -19.12
N SER A 617 -40.48 12.00 -19.26
CA SER A 617 -39.04 12.04 -18.97
C SER A 617 -38.32 12.99 -19.93
N ASP A 618 -37.12 13.44 -19.54
CA ASP A 618 -36.25 14.18 -20.45
C ASP A 618 -35.89 13.30 -21.65
N PRO A 619 -36.05 13.77 -22.90
CA PRO A 619 -35.69 12.98 -24.09
C PRO A 619 -34.24 12.49 -24.10
N ARG A 620 -33.32 13.23 -23.45
CA ARG A 620 -31.90 12.90 -23.36
C ARG A 620 -31.64 11.69 -22.47
N SER A 621 -32.47 11.48 -21.45
CA SER A 621 -32.35 10.35 -20.52
C SER A 621 -32.42 9.00 -21.25
N GLN A 622 -33.21 8.89 -22.33
CA GLN A 622 -33.25 7.69 -23.15
C GLN A 622 -31.91 7.43 -23.86
N ASP A 623 -31.31 8.46 -24.49
CA ASP A 623 -30.01 8.33 -25.15
C ASP A 623 -28.89 8.00 -24.14
N MET A 624 -28.93 8.63 -22.95
CA MET A 624 -28.00 8.33 -21.86
C MET A 624 -28.07 6.86 -21.44
N ARG A 625 -29.28 6.33 -21.22
CA ARG A 625 -29.50 4.92 -20.88
C ARG A 625 -28.99 3.97 -21.97
N ASP A 626 -29.20 4.31 -23.25
CA ASP A 626 -28.80 3.45 -24.36
C ASP A 626 -27.27 3.42 -24.55
N ARG A 627 -26.58 4.54 -24.29
CA ARG A 627 -25.11 4.60 -24.24
C ARG A 627 -24.54 3.75 -23.12
N LEU A 628 -25.08 3.88 -21.91
CA LEU A 628 -24.69 3.04 -20.77
C LEU A 628 -24.90 1.55 -21.06
N ALA A 629 -26.00 1.18 -21.72
CA ALA A 629 -26.22 -0.20 -22.14
C ALA A 629 -25.19 -0.68 -23.19
N GLY A 630 -24.74 0.20 -24.07
CA GLY A 630 -23.63 -0.07 -24.99
C GLY A 630 -22.30 -0.28 -24.27
N TRP A 631 -21.99 0.56 -23.28
CA TRP A 631 -20.75 0.51 -22.50
C TRP A 631 -20.58 -0.80 -21.71
N VAL A 632 -21.68 -1.39 -21.21
CA VAL A 632 -21.67 -2.72 -20.59
C VAL A 632 -21.12 -3.78 -21.56
N THR A 633 -21.42 -3.67 -22.86
CA THR A 633 -20.93 -4.62 -23.87
C THR A 633 -19.45 -4.49 -24.18
N THR A 634 -18.85 -3.33 -23.85
CA THR A 634 -17.42 -3.04 -24.01
C THR A 634 -16.65 -3.07 -22.68
N GLN A 635 -17.21 -3.75 -21.66
CA GLN A 635 -16.59 -3.99 -20.36
C GLN A 635 -16.31 -2.73 -19.53
N THR A 636 -17.07 -1.66 -19.77
CA THR A 636 -17.09 -0.46 -18.95
C THR A 636 -15.73 0.17 -18.68
N HIS A 637 -14.84 0.15 -19.68
CA HIS A 637 -13.51 0.76 -19.56
C HIS A 637 -13.58 2.30 -19.59
N ARG A 638 -12.72 2.92 -18.78
CA ARG A 638 -12.28 4.32 -18.88
C ARG A 638 -10.81 4.32 -19.34
N ARG A 639 -10.59 4.25 -20.65
CA ARG A 639 -9.24 4.21 -21.24
C ARG A 639 -9.22 4.82 -22.62
N ASP A 640 -8.06 5.33 -23.00
CA ASP A 640 -7.69 5.73 -24.36
C ASP A 640 -6.72 4.68 -24.89
N ARG A 641 -7.22 3.70 -25.64
CA ARG A 641 -6.41 2.55 -26.04
C ARG A 641 -5.51 2.84 -27.24
N ASP A 642 -5.91 3.75 -28.14
CA ASP A 642 -5.16 4.12 -29.33
C ASP A 642 -4.34 5.42 -29.17
N HIS A 643 -4.40 6.03 -27.98
CA HIS A 643 -3.69 7.24 -27.58
C HIS A 643 -4.03 8.43 -28.47
N ASP A 644 -5.31 8.58 -28.82
CA ASP A 644 -5.80 9.69 -29.65
C ASP A 644 -6.21 10.94 -28.84
N GLY A 645 -6.16 10.85 -27.51
CA GLY A 645 -6.53 11.91 -26.58
C GLY A 645 -7.99 11.88 -26.16
N ALA A 646 -8.75 10.84 -26.50
CA ALA A 646 -10.13 10.64 -26.10
C ALA A 646 -10.35 9.24 -25.51
N TYR A 647 -11.33 9.12 -24.62
CA TYR A 647 -11.74 7.79 -24.17
C TYR A 647 -12.40 6.98 -25.29
N ASP A 648 -12.19 5.66 -25.27
CA ASP A 648 -12.86 4.71 -26.17
C ASP A 648 -14.40 4.84 -26.10
N ASP A 649 -14.94 5.20 -24.92
CA ASP A 649 -16.34 5.54 -24.67
C ASP A 649 -16.41 6.80 -23.79
N PRO A 650 -16.41 8.02 -24.38
CA PRO A 650 -16.26 9.26 -23.62
C PRO A 650 -17.55 9.75 -22.96
N GLN A 651 -18.73 9.29 -23.43
CA GLN A 651 -20.02 9.73 -22.88
C GLN A 651 -20.44 8.93 -21.66
N SER A 652 -20.21 7.62 -21.64
CA SER A 652 -20.70 6.75 -20.57
C SER A 652 -20.10 7.08 -19.19
N PRO A 653 -18.80 7.39 -19.06
CA PRO A 653 -18.24 7.91 -17.81
C PRO A 653 -18.91 9.21 -17.35
N ALA A 654 -19.14 10.17 -18.26
CA ALA A 654 -19.81 11.44 -17.95
C ALA A 654 -21.21 11.20 -17.36
N ILE A 655 -21.97 10.33 -18.02
CA ILE A 655 -23.33 9.95 -17.61
C ILE A 655 -23.31 9.28 -16.24
N MET A 656 -22.44 8.29 -16.04
CA MET A 656 -22.38 7.54 -14.79
C MET A 656 -21.98 8.43 -13.61
N ASP A 657 -21.00 9.32 -13.82
CA ASP A 657 -20.50 10.26 -12.82
C ASP A 657 -21.55 11.27 -12.36
N ALA A 658 -22.38 11.77 -13.27
CA ALA A 658 -23.46 12.70 -12.93
C ALA A 658 -24.67 11.97 -12.32
N TRP A 659 -24.97 10.75 -12.80
CA TRP A 659 -26.15 10.01 -12.38
C TRP A 659 -26.00 9.36 -11.00
N TRP A 660 -24.81 8.86 -10.67
CA TRP A 660 -24.56 8.12 -9.44
C TRP A 660 -24.95 8.86 -8.14
N PRO A 661 -24.50 10.11 -7.89
CA PRO A 661 -24.92 10.81 -6.67
C PRO A 661 -26.43 11.08 -6.66
N ARG A 662 -27.04 11.39 -7.82
CA ARG A 662 -28.48 11.64 -7.95
C ARG A 662 -29.31 10.39 -7.63
N LEU A 663 -28.90 9.23 -8.15
CA LEU A 663 -29.62 7.99 -7.91
C LEU A 663 -29.46 7.53 -6.45
N ALA A 664 -28.28 7.68 -5.85
CA ALA A 664 -28.07 7.32 -4.44
C ALA A 664 -28.98 8.13 -3.51
N HIS A 665 -28.99 9.47 -3.62
CA HIS A 665 -29.89 10.32 -2.85
C HIS A 665 -31.37 10.00 -3.13
N GLY A 666 -31.73 9.84 -4.41
CA GLY A 666 -33.10 9.49 -4.81
C GLY A 666 -33.58 8.17 -4.22
N MET A 667 -32.70 7.16 -4.12
CA MET A 667 -33.01 5.85 -3.58
C MET A 667 -33.11 5.85 -2.05
N PHE A 668 -32.20 6.55 -1.35
CA PHE A 668 -31.98 6.31 0.09
C PHE A 668 -32.45 7.42 1.02
N ASP A 669 -32.42 8.70 0.65
CA ASP A 669 -32.58 9.82 1.61
C ASP A 669 -33.89 9.78 2.39
N SER A 670 -35.00 9.58 1.67
CA SER A 670 -36.34 9.61 2.25
C SER A 670 -36.59 8.48 3.27
N ALA A 671 -36.05 7.29 3.00
CA ALA A 671 -36.23 6.11 3.86
C ALA A 671 -35.17 6.02 4.97
N SER A 672 -34.07 6.75 4.84
CA SER A 672 -32.93 6.71 5.75
C SER A 672 -32.88 7.90 6.73
N GLY A 673 -33.65 8.95 6.47
CA GLY A 673 -33.53 10.21 7.22
C GLY A 673 -32.26 10.96 6.85
N ALA A 674 -31.95 11.03 5.54
CA ALA A 674 -30.72 11.60 4.99
C ALA A 674 -29.45 11.00 5.61
N ALA A 675 -29.39 9.67 5.74
CA ALA A 675 -28.27 9.00 6.40
C ALA A 675 -26.94 9.20 5.67
N ILE A 676 -26.95 9.35 4.33
CA ILE A 676 -25.76 9.65 3.52
C ILE A 676 -25.06 10.89 4.07
N ASP A 677 -25.79 12.01 4.18
CA ASP A 677 -25.24 13.28 4.68
C ASP A 677 -24.95 13.22 6.18
N ASN A 678 -25.86 12.65 6.97
CA ASN A 678 -25.75 12.63 8.42
C ASN A 678 -24.59 11.77 8.93
N LEU A 679 -24.18 10.74 8.19
CA LEU A 679 -23.04 9.88 8.51
C LEU A 679 -21.77 10.26 7.73
N GLY A 680 -21.87 11.20 6.78
CA GLY A 680 -20.75 11.59 5.92
C GLY A 680 -20.28 10.46 5.01
N LEU A 681 -21.21 9.72 4.40
CA LEU A 681 -20.88 8.59 3.52
C LEU A 681 -20.42 9.11 2.16
N GLU A 682 -19.24 8.69 1.72
CA GLU A 682 -18.72 9.01 0.39
C GLU A 682 -19.52 8.25 -0.68
N LEU A 683 -20.14 9.00 -1.60
CA LEU A 683 -20.98 8.41 -2.65
C LEU A 683 -20.18 7.86 -3.82
N ASP A 684 -19.04 8.46 -4.12
CA ASP A 684 -18.18 8.09 -5.24
C ASP A 684 -16.76 8.54 -4.91
N ASP A 685 -15.77 7.69 -5.15
CA ASP A 685 -14.34 7.95 -4.95
C ASP A 685 -13.55 7.83 -6.27
N ALA A 686 -14.22 8.09 -7.40
CA ALA A 686 -13.61 8.12 -8.73
C ALA A 686 -12.43 9.11 -8.84
N ASN A 687 -11.41 8.75 -9.61
CA ASN A 687 -10.12 9.47 -9.63
C ASN A 687 -10.21 10.93 -10.10
N ARG A 688 -11.16 11.28 -10.96
CA ARG A 688 -11.39 12.66 -11.43
C ARG A 688 -11.52 13.71 -10.31
N MET A 689 -11.83 13.28 -9.08
CA MET A 689 -12.02 14.22 -7.96
C MET A 689 -10.71 14.68 -7.33
N ASN A 690 -9.62 13.91 -7.47
CA ASN A 690 -8.39 14.16 -6.72
C ASN A 690 -7.10 13.83 -7.49
N HIS A 691 -7.19 13.16 -8.64
CA HIS A 691 -6.07 12.80 -9.52
C HIS A 691 -4.97 11.95 -8.87
N ILE A 692 -5.28 11.20 -7.81
CA ILE A 692 -4.28 10.46 -7.01
C ILE A 692 -3.99 9.02 -7.51
N GLY A 693 -4.60 8.62 -8.62
CA GLY A 693 -4.38 7.38 -9.37
C GLY A 693 -5.08 6.13 -8.85
N SER A 694 -5.93 6.26 -7.85
CA SER A 694 -6.66 5.13 -7.26
C SER A 694 -8.14 5.49 -7.10
N ALA A 695 -9.04 4.52 -7.29
CA ALA A 695 -10.48 4.77 -7.33
C ALA A 695 -11.30 3.52 -6.97
N PHE A 696 -12.61 3.70 -6.84
CA PHE A 696 -13.63 2.66 -6.67
C PHE A 696 -13.38 1.75 -5.47
N ASP A 697 -12.98 2.34 -4.34
CA ASP A 697 -12.54 1.61 -3.15
C ASP A 697 -13.69 1.29 -2.19
N ASP A 698 -14.09 2.29 -1.40
CA ASP A 698 -14.91 2.13 -0.19
C ASP A 698 -16.16 3.03 -0.21
N ALA A 699 -16.48 3.62 -1.36
CA ALA A 699 -17.68 4.44 -1.51
C ALA A 699 -18.98 3.60 -1.55
N PHE A 700 -20.12 4.30 -1.64
CA PHE A 700 -21.49 3.78 -1.50
C PHE A 700 -21.98 2.90 -2.68
N TYR A 701 -21.19 1.91 -3.11
CA TYR A 701 -21.47 1.01 -4.25
C TYR A 701 -22.31 -0.21 -3.89
N SER A 702 -22.02 -0.82 -2.73
CA SER A 702 -22.70 -2.02 -2.26
C SER A 702 -24.19 -1.80 -1.93
N HIS A 703 -24.57 -0.60 -1.48
CA HIS A 703 -25.93 -0.33 -1.01
C HIS A 703 -26.95 -0.27 -2.15
N PRO A 704 -26.74 0.51 -3.24
CA PRO A 704 -27.61 0.44 -4.40
C PRO A 704 -27.71 -0.98 -4.96
N ASN A 705 -26.59 -1.71 -5.08
CA ASN A 705 -26.58 -3.08 -5.59
C ASN A 705 -27.61 -3.98 -4.88
N LYS A 706 -27.53 -3.98 -3.54
CA LYS A 706 -28.32 -4.85 -2.69
C LYS A 706 -29.81 -4.49 -2.77
N ASP A 707 -30.12 -3.21 -2.58
CA ASP A 707 -31.51 -2.75 -2.64
C ASP A 707 -32.15 -2.95 -4.03
N LEU A 708 -31.39 -2.81 -5.12
CA LEU A 708 -31.87 -3.11 -6.48
C LEU A 708 -32.16 -4.61 -6.67
N ARG A 709 -31.32 -5.51 -6.14
CA ARG A 709 -31.58 -6.96 -6.15
C ARG A 709 -32.89 -7.27 -5.44
N ARG A 710 -33.13 -6.66 -4.26
CA ARG A 710 -34.39 -6.79 -3.53
C ARG A 710 -35.59 -6.35 -4.35
N VAL A 711 -35.51 -5.18 -4.98
CA VAL A 711 -36.59 -4.64 -5.84
C VAL A 711 -36.89 -5.54 -7.04
N LEU A 712 -35.85 -6.19 -7.60
CA LEU A 712 -35.97 -7.15 -8.69
C LEU A 712 -36.40 -8.57 -8.24
N GLY A 713 -36.47 -8.83 -6.93
CA GLY A 713 -36.75 -10.16 -6.40
C GLY A 713 -35.61 -11.17 -6.62
N LEU A 714 -34.38 -10.68 -6.74
CA LEU A 714 -33.17 -11.50 -6.83
C LEU A 714 -32.72 -11.95 -5.43
N PRO A 715 -32.02 -13.10 -5.31
CA PRO A 715 -31.54 -13.58 -4.02
C PRO A 715 -30.52 -12.64 -3.34
N GLU A 716 -30.63 -12.54 -2.01
CA GLU A 716 -29.72 -11.83 -1.12
C GLU A 716 -29.35 -12.77 0.03
N ALA A 717 -28.06 -12.99 0.29
CA ALA A 717 -27.65 -13.88 1.38
C ALA A 717 -27.88 -13.24 2.78
N ASP A 718 -27.80 -11.91 2.86
CA ASP A 718 -27.93 -11.14 4.11
C ASP A 718 -28.81 -9.89 3.89
N PRO A 719 -30.13 -10.02 3.74
CA PRO A 719 -30.99 -8.94 3.25
C PRO A 719 -31.09 -7.75 4.21
N LEU A 720 -31.20 -6.53 3.65
CA LEU A 720 -31.48 -5.32 4.41
C LEU A 720 -32.79 -5.44 5.21
N SER A 721 -32.88 -4.78 6.36
CA SER A 721 -34.08 -4.79 7.21
C SER A 721 -35.30 -4.12 6.55
N ARG A 722 -35.06 -3.23 5.57
CA ARG A 722 -36.09 -2.55 4.77
C ARG A 722 -35.67 -2.43 3.31
N ALA A 723 -36.63 -2.03 2.47
CA ALA A 723 -36.33 -1.57 1.11
C ALA A 723 -36.25 -0.04 1.08
N TYR A 724 -35.33 0.50 0.30
CA TYR A 724 -35.07 1.93 0.19
C TYR A 724 -35.68 2.49 -1.10
N CYS A 725 -35.26 1.99 -2.26
CA CYS A 725 -35.69 2.47 -3.57
C CYS A 725 -37.18 2.20 -3.80
N GLY A 726 -37.95 3.28 -3.94
CA GLY A 726 -39.39 3.22 -4.18
C GLY A 726 -40.17 2.40 -3.13
N GLY A 727 -39.62 2.24 -1.92
CA GLY A 727 -40.20 1.38 -0.87
C GLY A 727 -40.28 -0.10 -1.26
N GLY A 728 -39.39 -0.59 -2.12
CA GLY A 728 -39.37 -1.97 -2.61
C GLY A 728 -40.30 -2.24 -3.79
N ASN A 729 -41.02 -1.24 -4.28
CA ASN A 729 -41.87 -1.37 -5.47
C ASN A 729 -41.07 -1.09 -6.75
N LEU A 730 -40.99 -2.08 -7.64
CA LEU A 730 -40.24 -1.96 -8.90
C LEU A 730 -40.64 -0.77 -9.77
N ALA A 731 -41.94 -0.46 -9.89
CA ALA A 731 -42.40 0.65 -10.70
C ALA A 731 -42.02 2.00 -10.05
N ALA A 732 -42.16 2.12 -8.73
CA ALA A 732 -41.77 3.33 -8.01
C ALA A 732 -40.24 3.53 -8.02
N CYS A 733 -39.46 2.46 -7.81
CA CYS A 733 -38.01 2.51 -7.90
C CYS A 733 -37.54 2.91 -9.31
N ARG A 734 -38.18 2.36 -10.35
CA ARG A 734 -37.96 2.79 -11.74
C ARG A 734 -38.21 4.29 -11.92
N THR A 735 -39.29 4.84 -11.36
CA THR A 735 -39.56 6.29 -11.41
C THR A 735 -38.46 7.11 -10.73
N VAL A 736 -37.96 6.66 -9.57
CA VAL A 736 -36.84 7.31 -8.87
C VAL A 736 -35.59 7.36 -9.75
N LEU A 737 -35.22 6.22 -10.36
CA LEU A 737 -34.02 6.13 -11.20
C LEU A 737 -34.11 6.99 -12.47
N TRP A 738 -35.27 7.04 -13.13
CA TRP A 738 -35.48 7.91 -14.29
C TRP A 738 -35.45 9.39 -13.91
N HIS A 739 -36.05 9.77 -12.77
CA HIS A 739 -35.98 11.15 -12.27
C HIS A 739 -34.53 11.56 -11.95
N ALA A 740 -33.75 10.67 -11.33
CA ALA A 740 -32.33 10.92 -11.11
C ALA A 740 -31.55 11.09 -12.43
N MET A 741 -31.91 10.34 -13.48
CA MET A 741 -31.32 10.48 -14.82
C MET A 741 -31.68 11.83 -15.46
N ASP A 742 -32.93 12.29 -15.31
CA ASP A 742 -33.36 13.60 -15.80
C ASP A 742 -32.59 14.74 -15.11
N GLN A 743 -32.31 14.61 -13.81
CA GLN A 743 -31.47 15.57 -13.07
C GLN A 743 -30.03 15.54 -13.57
N ALA A 744 -29.46 14.35 -13.80
CA ALA A 744 -28.12 14.20 -14.36
C ALA A 744 -28.02 14.77 -15.78
N ALA A 745 -29.07 14.65 -16.60
CA ALA A 745 -29.12 15.26 -17.93
C ALA A 745 -29.05 16.79 -17.86
N ALA A 746 -29.72 17.40 -16.88
CA ALA A 746 -29.65 18.85 -16.64
C ALA A 746 -28.28 19.28 -16.13
N ASP A 747 -27.66 18.50 -15.23
CA ASP A 747 -26.31 18.76 -14.74
C ASP A 747 -25.28 18.72 -15.88
N LEU A 748 -25.36 17.71 -16.75
CA LEU A 748 -24.44 17.54 -17.89
C LEU A 748 -24.66 18.58 -18.98
N GLU A 749 -25.91 18.99 -19.26
CA GLU A 749 -26.16 20.13 -20.16
C GLU A 749 -25.51 21.41 -19.64
N ALA A 750 -25.65 21.67 -18.34
CA ALA A 750 -25.04 22.84 -17.72
C ALA A 750 -23.50 22.76 -17.77
N GLU A 751 -22.94 21.59 -17.45
CA GLU A 751 -21.50 21.36 -17.45
C GLU A 751 -20.88 21.52 -18.84
N PHE A 752 -21.46 20.90 -19.86
CA PHE A 752 -20.93 20.92 -21.23
C PHE A 752 -21.46 22.08 -22.08
N SER A 753 -22.42 22.86 -21.55
CA SER A 753 -23.11 23.93 -22.27
C SER A 753 -23.70 23.48 -23.61
N ASP A 754 -24.15 22.23 -23.70
CA ASP A 754 -24.66 21.61 -24.94
C ASP A 754 -25.82 20.66 -24.61
N PRO A 755 -26.97 20.73 -25.31
CA PRO A 755 -28.10 19.82 -25.07
C PRO A 755 -27.94 18.43 -25.72
N ASN A 756 -26.93 18.23 -26.58
CA ASN A 756 -26.70 16.97 -27.28
C ASN A 756 -25.78 16.04 -26.48
N VAL A 757 -26.33 14.93 -26.00
CA VAL A 757 -25.61 13.90 -25.22
C VAL A 757 -24.35 13.39 -25.92
N ALA A 758 -24.30 13.37 -27.27
CA ALA A 758 -23.11 12.96 -28.00
C ALA A 758 -21.88 13.86 -27.74
N ASN A 759 -22.11 15.10 -27.26
CA ASN A 759 -21.07 16.09 -26.98
C ASN A 759 -20.62 16.11 -25.51
N TRP A 760 -21.29 15.37 -24.62
CA TRP A 760 -20.92 15.24 -23.21
C TRP A 760 -19.78 14.24 -23.04
N LYS A 761 -18.57 14.66 -23.41
CA LYS A 761 -17.40 13.80 -23.51
C LYS A 761 -16.44 14.05 -22.37
N ARG A 762 -16.21 13.05 -21.53
CA ARG A 762 -15.02 12.99 -20.69
C ARG A 762 -13.79 12.72 -21.55
N VAL A 763 -12.67 13.25 -21.13
CA VAL A 763 -11.35 13.04 -21.73
C VAL A 763 -10.39 12.44 -20.72
N PRO A 764 -9.31 11.76 -21.15
CA PRO A 764 -8.32 11.21 -20.23
C PRO A 764 -7.75 12.23 -19.23
N ALA A 765 -7.64 13.51 -19.62
CA ALA A 765 -7.20 14.59 -18.73
C ALA A 765 -8.14 14.85 -17.55
N ASP A 766 -9.40 14.42 -17.61
CA ASP A 766 -10.34 14.53 -16.49
C ASP A 766 -10.02 13.52 -15.37
N ASP A 767 -9.41 12.38 -15.67
CA ASP A 767 -9.04 11.36 -14.68
C ASP A 767 -7.52 11.15 -14.58
N GLU A 768 -6.68 11.90 -15.30
CA GLU A 768 -5.22 11.67 -15.32
C GLU A 768 -4.62 11.63 -13.91
N ILE A 769 -3.57 10.86 -13.73
CA ILE A 769 -2.85 10.80 -12.46
C ILE A 769 -1.85 11.95 -12.42
N GLN A 770 -2.04 12.83 -11.44
CA GLN A 770 -1.17 13.97 -11.20
C GLN A 770 -0.25 13.67 -10.03
N HIS A 771 1.06 13.89 -10.25
CA HIS A 771 2.03 13.69 -9.18
C HIS A 771 2.06 14.91 -8.26
N SER A 772 1.80 14.72 -6.97
CA SER A 772 1.94 15.76 -5.96
C SER A 772 3.41 16.15 -5.81
N ALA A 773 3.74 17.39 -6.15
CA ALA A 773 5.09 17.92 -5.99
C ALA A 773 5.36 18.20 -4.51
N VAL A 774 6.33 17.47 -3.94
CA VAL A 774 6.91 17.78 -2.63
C VAL A 774 8.21 18.58 -2.81
N GLY A 775 8.95 18.34 -3.90
CA GLY A 775 10.14 19.08 -4.27
C GLY A 775 9.90 20.19 -5.29
N VAL A 776 10.98 20.74 -5.85
CA VAL A 776 10.93 21.84 -6.86
C VAL A 776 10.75 21.36 -8.30
N THR A 777 10.41 20.08 -8.50
CA THR A 777 10.25 19.49 -9.84
C THR A 777 8.87 18.86 -10.00
N THR A 778 8.39 18.83 -11.23
CA THR A 778 7.14 18.18 -11.64
C THR A 778 7.42 17.18 -12.76
N VAL A 779 6.49 16.26 -12.99
CA VAL A 779 6.48 15.42 -14.21
C VAL A 779 5.13 15.56 -14.90
N PRO A 780 5.06 15.24 -16.20
CA PRO A 780 3.79 15.14 -16.88
C PRO A 780 2.84 14.17 -16.17
N PRO A 781 1.53 14.46 -16.16
CA PRO A 781 0.51 13.50 -15.77
C PRO A 781 0.60 12.21 -16.60
N ILE A 782 0.03 11.13 -16.07
CA ILE A 782 -0.07 9.85 -16.77
C ILE A 782 -1.55 9.43 -16.86
N ASP A 783 -1.90 8.65 -17.86
CA ASP A 783 -3.26 8.16 -18.04
C ASP A 783 -3.77 7.45 -16.78
N TRP A 784 -5.07 7.60 -16.53
CA TRP A 784 -5.71 6.91 -15.43
C TRP A 784 -5.63 5.39 -15.60
N ILE A 785 -5.15 4.75 -14.56
CA ILE A 785 -5.33 3.34 -14.31
C ILE A 785 -5.33 3.19 -12.80
N ASN A 786 -6.29 2.44 -12.24
CA ASN A 786 -6.35 2.12 -10.82
C ASN A 786 -5.19 1.16 -10.48
N ARG A 787 -3.99 1.73 -10.36
CA ARG A 787 -2.71 1.03 -10.36
C ARG A 787 -1.85 1.46 -9.18
N PRO A 788 -0.98 0.57 -8.67
CA PRO A 788 0.08 0.90 -7.73
C PRO A 788 1.11 1.91 -8.20
N THR A 789 1.61 2.62 -7.19
CA THR A 789 2.82 3.43 -7.22
C THR A 789 4.07 2.60 -7.54
N PHE A 790 4.13 1.37 -6.99
CA PHE A 790 5.21 0.42 -7.22
C PHE A 790 4.63 -0.96 -7.52
N GLN A 791 5.06 -1.60 -8.60
CA GLN A 791 4.55 -2.91 -8.99
C GLN A 791 5.66 -3.95 -9.03
N GLN A 792 5.50 -5.02 -8.26
CA GLN A 792 6.42 -6.16 -8.24
C GLN A 792 5.75 -7.37 -8.89
N VAL A 793 6.34 -7.87 -9.97
CA VAL A 793 5.87 -9.10 -10.65
C VAL A 793 6.83 -10.23 -10.29
N VAL A 794 6.32 -11.22 -9.58
CA VAL A 794 7.12 -12.26 -8.93
C VAL A 794 6.84 -13.63 -9.50
N GLN A 795 7.91 -14.39 -9.69
CA GLN A 795 7.89 -15.84 -9.77
C GLN A 795 9.24 -16.33 -9.26
N ILE A 796 9.23 -17.11 -8.17
CA ILE A 796 10.47 -17.62 -7.58
C ILE A 796 10.95 -18.83 -8.39
N PRO A 797 12.23 -18.88 -8.81
CA PRO A 797 12.76 -20.06 -9.47
C PRO A 797 12.80 -21.27 -8.54
N ALA A 798 12.20 -22.40 -8.93
CA ALA A 798 12.28 -23.68 -8.23
C ALA A 798 13.48 -24.54 -8.71
N VAL A 799 14.61 -23.91 -9.00
CA VAL A 799 15.84 -24.63 -9.35
C VAL A 799 16.87 -24.34 -8.28
N ASP A 800 17.51 -25.38 -7.76
CA ASP A 800 18.53 -25.20 -6.73
C ASP A 800 19.81 -24.57 -7.27
N HIS A 801 20.58 -24.00 -6.35
CA HIS A 801 22.01 -23.84 -6.58
C HIS A 801 22.63 -25.22 -6.78
N PHE A 802 23.53 -25.36 -7.74
CA PHE A 802 24.23 -26.60 -8.00
C PHE A 802 25.73 -26.46 -7.78
N LYS A 803 26.29 -27.26 -6.87
CA LYS A 803 27.74 -27.43 -6.74
C LYS A 803 28.18 -28.60 -7.61
N CYS A 804 28.93 -28.27 -8.66
CA CYS A 804 29.38 -29.24 -9.64
C CYS A 804 30.80 -29.72 -9.33
N TYR A 805 30.93 -31.03 -9.21
CA TYR A 805 32.20 -31.73 -9.01
C TYR A 805 32.67 -32.36 -10.30
N LYS A 806 33.98 -32.36 -10.54
CA LYS A 806 34.58 -33.18 -11.59
C LYS A 806 34.25 -34.65 -11.32
N ALA A 807 33.62 -35.31 -12.28
CA ALA A 807 33.26 -36.71 -12.23
C ALA A 807 33.91 -37.46 -13.41
N LEU A 808 34.34 -38.70 -13.16
CA LEU A 808 34.86 -39.59 -14.20
C LEU A 808 34.02 -40.87 -14.21
N GLY A 809 33.51 -41.26 -15.38
CA GLY A 809 32.88 -42.57 -15.55
C GLY A 809 33.86 -43.69 -15.21
N THR A 810 33.42 -44.65 -14.39
CA THR A 810 34.20 -45.85 -14.05
C THR A 810 33.99 -46.99 -15.05
N SER A 811 32.99 -46.85 -15.94
CA SER A 811 32.74 -47.68 -17.12
C SER A 811 32.84 -46.84 -18.40
N GLY A 812 33.04 -47.48 -19.55
CA GLY A 812 33.10 -46.78 -20.84
C GLY A 812 31.75 -46.19 -21.23
N PHE A 813 31.69 -44.90 -21.59
CA PHE A 813 30.48 -44.25 -22.09
C PHE A 813 30.39 -44.39 -23.62
N THR A 814 29.26 -44.93 -24.10
CA THR A 814 28.98 -45.02 -25.55
C THR A 814 28.53 -43.66 -26.06
N ARG A 815 29.22 -43.12 -27.06
CA ARG A 815 28.87 -41.82 -27.65
C ARG A 815 27.45 -41.84 -28.21
N ARG A 816 26.69 -40.77 -27.96
CA ARG A 816 25.31 -40.60 -28.45
C ARG A 816 25.21 -39.35 -29.30
N LEU A 817 24.49 -39.43 -30.41
CA LEU A 817 24.11 -38.28 -31.20
C LEU A 817 22.76 -37.77 -30.68
N VAL A 818 22.66 -36.48 -30.38
CA VAL A 818 21.44 -35.84 -29.87
C VAL A 818 21.15 -34.56 -30.64
N THR A 819 19.88 -34.24 -30.81
CA THR A 819 19.39 -32.97 -31.32
C THR A 819 19.01 -32.09 -30.15
N LEU A 820 19.65 -30.92 -30.06
CA LEU A 820 19.46 -29.97 -28.97
C LEU A 820 18.82 -28.71 -29.53
N VAL A 821 17.65 -28.33 -29.01
CA VAL A 821 16.96 -27.09 -29.38
C VAL A 821 16.83 -26.21 -28.15
N ASP A 822 17.52 -25.07 -28.15
CA ASP A 822 17.33 -24.02 -27.17
C ASP A 822 17.10 -22.67 -27.88
N GLN A 823 16.99 -21.62 -27.09
CA GLN A 823 16.84 -20.24 -27.56
C GLN A 823 17.99 -19.69 -28.45
N PHE A 824 19.15 -20.37 -28.52
CA PHE A 824 20.25 -20.00 -29.41
C PHE A 824 20.18 -20.73 -30.76
N GLY A 825 19.27 -21.69 -30.89
CA GLY A 825 18.95 -22.41 -32.12
C GLY A 825 19.08 -23.93 -31.97
N THR A 826 18.89 -24.63 -33.08
CA THR A 826 19.03 -26.08 -33.16
C THR A 826 20.49 -26.48 -33.40
N THR A 827 21.00 -27.42 -32.59
CA THR A 827 22.33 -27.99 -32.77
C THR A 827 22.33 -29.51 -32.64
N VAL A 828 22.94 -30.20 -33.61
CA VAL A 828 23.23 -31.63 -33.49
C VAL A 828 24.58 -31.82 -32.81
N SER A 829 24.60 -32.55 -31.70
CA SER A 829 25.78 -32.73 -30.85
C SER A 829 26.08 -34.20 -30.60
N VAL A 830 27.36 -34.55 -30.50
CA VAL A 830 27.79 -35.86 -30.00
C VAL A 830 28.09 -35.74 -28.51
N VAL A 831 27.33 -36.42 -27.67
CA VAL A 831 27.61 -36.62 -26.24
C VAL A 831 28.77 -37.61 -26.12
N VAL A 832 29.88 -37.20 -25.49
CA VAL A 832 31.16 -37.93 -25.56
C VAL A 832 31.44 -38.75 -24.31
N LYS A 833 31.26 -38.16 -23.12
CA LYS A 833 31.52 -38.79 -21.82
C LYS A 833 31.04 -37.91 -20.66
N PRO A 834 30.83 -38.46 -19.45
CA PRO A 834 30.60 -37.68 -18.23
C PRO A 834 31.74 -36.66 -17.97
N ASP A 835 31.39 -35.48 -17.47
CA ASP A 835 32.31 -34.39 -17.10
C ASP A 835 32.15 -33.98 -15.62
N THR A 836 30.92 -33.70 -15.20
CA THR A 836 30.63 -33.26 -13.82
C THR A 836 29.34 -33.87 -13.29
N LEU A 837 29.33 -34.17 -12.00
CA LEU A 837 28.11 -34.43 -11.23
C LEU A 837 27.83 -33.20 -10.38
N CYS A 838 26.63 -32.66 -10.49
CA CYS A 838 26.19 -31.46 -9.82
C CYS A 838 25.11 -31.82 -8.81
N ASN A 839 25.36 -31.52 -7.54
CA ASN A 839 24.39 -31.69 -6.46
C ASN A 839 23.72 -30.36 -6.16
N ALA A 840 22.45 -30.38 -5.78
CA ALA A 840 21.85 -29.28 -5.02
C ALA A 840 22.80 -28.88 -3.88
N VAL A 841 22.98 -27.58 -3.69
CA VAL A 841 23.86 -27.04 -2.67
C VAL A 841 23.15 -25.91 -1.95
N ASP A 842 23.14 -25.97 -0.63
CA ASP A 842 22.78 -24.84 0.17
C ASP A 842 23.97 -23.85 0.17
N LYS A 843 23.71 -22.65 -0.35
CA LYS A 843 24.69 -21.56 -0.35
C LYS A 843 24.27 -20.56 0.73
N ASN A 844 25.10 -20.35 1.74
CA ASN A 844 24.87 -19.38 2.83
C ASN A 844 23.60 -19.63 3.66
N SER A 845 23.26 -20.90 3.90
CA SER A 845 22.08 -21.29 4.69
C SER A 845 20.77 -20.79 4.07
N GLU A 846 20.70 -20.80 2.74
CA GLU A 846 19.52 -20.45 1.95
C GLU A 846 18.54 -21.62 1.81
N GLY A 847 18.97 -22.81 2.22
CA GLY A 847 18.27 -24.05 1.98
C GLY A 847 18.44 -24.56 0.55
N THR A 848 17.86 -25.74 0.33
CA THR A 848 17.69 -26.35 -0.99
C THR A 848 16.21 -26.73 -1.14
N SER A 849 15.63 -26.39 -2.29
CA SER A 849 14.28 -26.75 -2.70
C SER A 849 14.11 -28.27 -2.72
N ASP A 850 15.12 -29.01 -3.21
CA ASP A 850 15.18 -30.47 -3.12
C ASP A 850 16.64 -30.94 -3.12
N ALA A 851 17.14 -31.41 -1.97
CA ALA A 851 18.51 -31.92 -1.84
C ALA A 851 18.81 -33.10 -2.79
N THR A 852 17.78 -33.80 -3.27
CA THR A 852 17.90 -34.93 -4.21
C THR A 852 17.92 -34.50 -5.68
N ALA A 853 17.85 -33.19 -5.94
CA ALA A 853 18.05 -32.61 -7.26
C ALA A 853 19.51 -32.75 -7.71
N HIS A 854 19.72 -33.51 -8.78
CA HIS A 854 21.05 -33.74 -9.34
C HIS A 854 21.07 -33.58 -10.87
N LEU A 855 22.15 -32.98 -11.37
CA LEU A 855 22.45 -32.90 -12.80
C LEU A 855 23.75 -33.66 -13.10
N GLU A 856 23.69 -34.61 -14.03
CA GLU A 856 24.89 -35.18 -14.63
C GLU A 856 25.20 -34.43 -15.93
N CYS A 857 26.40 -33.85 -16.03
CA CYS A 857 26.83 -33.13 -17.20
C CYS A 857 27.84 -33.92 -18.02
N TYR A 858 27.62 -33.94 -19.33
CA TYR A 858 28.45 -34.62 -20.31
C TYR A 858 29.19 -33.63 -21.19
N VAL A 859 30.41 -34.00 -21.62
CA VAL A 859 31.14 -33.26 -22.66
C VAL A 859 30.43 -33.44 -23.99
N THR A 860 30.15 -32.34 -24.68
CA THR A 860 29.61 -32.37 -26.05
C THR A 860 30.68 -32.00 -27.08
N SER A 861 30.60 -32.64 -28.25
CA SER A 861 31.40 -32.37 -29.42
C SER A 861 30.46 -32.01 -30.57
N GLN A 862 30.63 -30.82 -31.14
CA GLN A 862 29.73 -30.29 -32.18
C GLN A 862 30.39 -30.20 -33.54
N ALA A 863 29.57 -30.25 -34.59
CA ALA A 863 30.01 -30.01 -35.97
C ALA A 863 30.14 -28.51 -36.31
N ASN A 864 29.33 -27.61 -35.72
CA ASN A 864 29.31 -26.17 -36.00
C ASN A 864 29.43 -25.32 -34.73
N ARG A 865 30.15 -24.18 -34.81
CA ARG A 865 30.18 -23.17 -33.75
C ARG A 865 28.95 -22.27 -33.91
N GLY A 866 27.96 -22.40 -33.03
CA GLY A 866 26.76 -21.55 -33.03
C GLY A 866 27.08 -20.04 -32.96
N PRO A 867 26.09 -19.17 -33.23
CA PRO A 867 26.28 -17.73 -33.28
C PRO A 867 26.69 -17.18 -31.91
N ARG A 868 27.69 -16.27 -31.90
CA ARG A 868 28.08 -15.56 -30.68
C ARG A 868 27.07 -14.46 -30.40
N ARG A 869 26.50 -14.45 -29.20
CA ARG A 869 25.52 -13.43 -28.79
C ARG A 869 25.92 -12.80 -27.47
N LEU A 870 25.67 -11.52 -27.30
CA LEU A 870 25.73 -10.89 -25.98
C LEU A 870 24.53 -11.37 -25.16
N ALA A 871 24.76 -11.64 -23.89
CA ALA A 871 23.70 -11.94 -22.94
C ALA A 871 23.96 -11.16 -21.66
N THR A 872 22.92 -10.50 -21.16
CA THR A 872 22.91 -9.88 -19.84
C THR A 872 22.22 -10.83 -18.88
N VAL A 873 22.97 -11.26 -17.86
CA VAL A 873 22.55 -12.26 -16.89
C VAL A 873 22.42 -11.58 -15.54
N SER A 874 21.29 -11.75 -14.86
CA SER A 874 21.06 -11.22 -13.52
C SER A 874 20.76 -12.34 -12.54
N ASN A 875 21.44 -12.31 -11.40
CA ASN A 875 21.26 -13.23 -10.28
C ASN A 875 21.73 -12.59 -8.97
N GLN A 876 21.76 -13.38 -7.90
CA GLN A 876 22.20 -12.99 -6.56
C GLN A 876 23.65 -12.47 -6.44
N PHE A 877 24.47 -12.58 -7.49
CA PHE A 877 25.80 -11.97 -7.52
C PHE A 877 25.86 -10.69 -8.37
N GLY A 878 24.70 -10.16 -8.74
CA GLY A 878 24.53 -8.94 -9.54
C GLY A 878 24.30 -9.23 -11.04
N THR A 879 24.14 -8.15 -11.79
CA THR A 879 23.92 -8.18 -13.24
C THR A 879 25.23 -8.10 -14.01
N GLN A 880 25.41 -8.98 -15.00
CA GLN A 880 26.63 -9.07 -15.82
C GLN A 880 26.33 -9.33 -17.28
N THR A 881 27.04 -8.65 -18.16
CA THR A 881 26.97 -8.88 -19.60
C THR A 881 28.20 -9.66 -20.07
N SER A 882 27.99 -10.70 -20.89
CA SER A 882 29.09 -11.51 -21.47
C SER A 882 28.74 -11.99 -22.87
N LEU A 883 29.77 -12.21 -23.71
CA LEU A 883 29.60 -12.86 -25.00
C LEU A 883 29.50 -14.38 -24.80
N ILE A 884 28.40 -14.95 -25.27
CA ILE A 884 28.18 -16.40 -25.33
C ILE A 884 28.99 -16.95 -26.50
N LEU A 885 29.84 -17.93 -26.20
CA LEU A 885 30.75 -18.57 -27.17
C LEU A 885 30.16 -19.91 -27.61
N ALA A 886 30.96 -20.97 -27.63
CA ALA A 886 30.50 -22.29 -28.04
C ALA A 886 29.87 -23.06 -26.85
N PRO A 887 28.83 -23.87 -27.10
CA PRO A 887 28.35 -24.87 -26.16
C PRO A 887 29.48 -25.87 -25.85
N ARG A 888 29.46 -26.38 -24.61
CA ARG A 888 30.53 -27.19 -24.05
C ARG A 888 30.01 -28.45 -23.37
N ARG A 889 28.84 -28.37 -22.75
CA ARG A 889 28.28 -29.45 -21.93
C ARG A 889 26.77 -29.53 -22.08
N LEU A 890 26.25 -30.73 -22.03
CA LEU A 890 24.84 -31.01 -21.84
C LEU A 890 24.68 -31.57 -20.41
N CYS A 891 23.87 -30.91 -19.58
CA CYS A 891 23.55 -31.34 -18.23
C CYS A 891 22.11 -31.87 -18.21
N VAL A 892 21.91 -33.08 -17.70
CA VAL A 892 20.61 -33.74 -17.67
C VAL A 892 20.20 -34.09 -16.25
N PRO A 893 18.91 -33.97 -15.88
CA PRO A 893 18.38 -34.47 -14.62
C PRO A 893 18.74 -35.94 -14.44
N SER A 894 19.26 -36.28 -13.27
CA SER A 894 19.74 -37.63 -12.99
C SER A 894 19.31 -38.06 -11.60
N THR A 895 18.81 -39.28 -11.49
CA THR A 895 18.69 -39.94 -10.17
C THR A 895 20.10 -40.25 -9.67
N ARG A 896 20.32 -40.16 -8.35
CA ARG A 896 21.59 -40.55 -7.73
C ARG A 896 21.31 -41.60 -6.67
N ASP A 897 22.01 -42.72 -6.74
CA ASP A 897 21.92 -43.82 -5.78
C ASP A 897 20.47 -44.33 -5.57
N GLY A 898 19.67 -44.32 -6.64
CA GLY A 898 18.29 -44.78 -6.66
C GLY A 898 17.25 -43.77 -6.16
N VAL A 899 17.67 -42.57 -5.76
CA VAL A 899 16.78 -41.50 -5.29
C VAL A 899 16.50 -40.52 -6.43
N SER A 900 15.22 -40.28 -6.68
CA SER A 900 14.73 -39.34 -7.69
C SER A 900 14.33 -38.02 -7.04
N SER A 901 14.61 -36.93 -7.73
CA SER A 901 14.15 -35.59 -7.37
C SER A 901 12.64 -35.46 -7.53
N ALA A 902 12.01 -34.74 -6.61
CA ALA A 902 10.65 -34.24 -6.75
C ALA A 902 10.57 -33.04 -7.70
N LEU A 903 11.71 -32.34 -7.92
CA LEU A 903 11.79 -31.25 -8.90
C LEU A 903 11.78 -31.80 -10.32
N ASN A 904 10.88 -31.25 -11.13
CA ASN A 904 10.81 -31.55 -12.55
C ASN A 904 11.83 -30.70 -13.34
N LEU A 905 13.14 -30.97 -13.16
CA LEU A 905 14.23 -30.16 -13.72
C LEU A 905 14.31 -30.21 -15.26
N ASP A 906 14.74 -29.11 -15.87
CA ASP A 906 15.10 -29.05 -17.30
C ASP A 906 16.44 -29.72 -17.61
N HIS A 907 16.62 -30.10 -18.88
CA HIS A 907 17.95 -30.35 -19.43
C HIS A 907 18.59 -28.99 -19.73
N PHE A 908 19.91 -28.87 -19.57
CA PHE A 908 20.61 -27.61 -19.80
C PHE A 908 21.79 -27.75 -20.75
N LEU A 909 21.84 -26.90 -21.79
CA LEU A 909 22.99 -26.74 -22.66
C LEU A 909 23.88 -25.59 -22.17
N CYS A 910 25.08 -25.91 -21.71
CA CYS A 910 26.03 -24.97 -21.11
C CYS A 910 27.02 -24.41 -22.13
N TYR A 911 27.01 -23.09 -22.30
CA TYR A 911 27.85 -22.32 -23.18
C TYR A 911 29.00 -21.66 -22.44
N ARG A 912 30.21 -21.69 -23.01
CA ARG A 912 31.31 -20.88 -22.47
C ARG A 912 31.00 -19.40 -22.65
N GLN A 913 31.46 -18.59 -21.72
CA GLN A 913 31.35 -17.14 -21.80
C GLN A 913 32.72 -16.46 -21.91
N SER A 914 32.72 -15.26 -22.48
CA SER A 914 33.84 -14.33 -22.36
C SER A 914 34.01 -13.81 -20.94
N HIS A 915 34.92 -12.85 -20.74
CA HIS A 915 34.91 -12.05 -19.53
C HIS A 915 33.62 -11.24 -19.43
N ALA A 916 33.15 -11.08 -18.18
CA ALA A 916 31.96 -10.32 -17.85
C ALA A 916 32.26 -8.83 -17.68
N THR A 917 31.29 -8.01 -18.07
CA THR A 917 31.26 -6.56 -17.87
C THR A 917 29.99 -6.21 -17.09
N PRO A 918 30.08 -5.52 -15.94
CA PRO A 918 31.32 -5.19 -15.21
C PRO A 918 32.07 -6.44 -14.74
N ARG A 919 33.35 -6.29 -14.42
CA ARG A 919 34.20 -7.41 -13.95
C ARG A 919 33.63 -7.99 -12.66
N PHE A 920 33.42 -9.30 -12.63
CA PHE A 920 32.93 -10.00 -11.43
C PHE A 920 33.86 -9.80 -10.23
N LEU A 921 33.29 -9.29 -9.14
CA LEU A 921 33.94 -9.17 -7.85
C LEU A 921 33.84 -10.51 -7.12
N ARG A 922 34.97 -11.01 -6.62
CA ARG A 922 35.02 -12.30 -5.91
C ARG A 922 34.14 -12.25 -4.67
N ARG A 923 33.36 -13.31 -4.42
CA ARG A 923 32.48 -13.43 -3.27
C ARG A 923 32.85 -14.65 -2.44
N ALA A 924 32.91 -14.50 -1.12
CA ALA A 924 32.99 -15.64 -0.21
C ALA A 924 31.57 -16.14 0.08
N VAL A 925 31.40 -17.46 0.11
CA VAL A 925 30.14 -18.14 0.38
C VAL A 925 30.43 -19.40 1.20
N THR A 926 29.47 -19.86 2.00
CA THR A 926 29.48 -21.20 2.58
C THR A 926 28.65 -22.10 1.68
N LEU A 927 29.20 -23.25 1.28
CA LEU A 927 28.50 -24.22 0.44
C LEU A 927 28.36 -25.53 1.21
N VAL A 928 27.12 -25.97 1.39
CA VAL A 928 26.74 -27.21 2.07
C VAL A 928 25.98 -28.11 1.11
N ASP A 929 26.51 -29.29 0.83
CA ASP A 929 25.82 -30.35 0.09
C ASP A 929 26.07 -31.71 0.76
N ASP A 930 25.52 -32.77 0.16
CA ASP A 930 25.66 -34.15 0.67
C ASP A 930 27.10 -34.66 0.80
N TYR A 931 28.08 -33.97 0.21
CA TYR A 931 29.48 -34.38 0.28
C TYR A 931 30.31 -33.58 1.28
N GLU A 932 30.10 -32.27 1.39
CA GLU A 932 30.89 -31.41 2.27
C GLU A 932 30.19 -30.08 2.60
N SER A 933 30.47 -29.55 3.80
CA SER A 933 30.19 -28.17 4.21
C SER A 933 31.51 -27.38 4.24
N LYS A 934 31.67 -26.38 3.35
CA LYS A 934 32.93 -25.62 3.22
C LYS A 934 32.76 -24.16 2.82
N ALA A 935 33.62 -23.33 3.42
CA ALA A 935 33.83 -21.94 2.99
C ALA A 935 34.53 -21.92 1.62
N THR A 936 33.94 -21.19 0.67
CA THR A 936 34.28 -21.21 -0.75
C THR A 936 34.33 -19.80 -1.31
N VAL A 937 35.29 -19.52 -2.20
CA VAL A 937 35.36 -18.26 -2.94
C VAL A 937 34.86 -18.47 -4.36
N VAL A 938 33.81 -17.73 -4.73
CA VAL A 938 33.31 -17.58 -6.09
C VAL A 938 34.22 -16.61 -6.85
N LEU A 939 34.77 -17.05 -7.99
CA LEU A 939 35.88 -16.37 -8.65
C LEU A 939 35.47 -15.53 -9.87
N ARG A 940 34.72 -16.13 -10.80
CA ARG A 940 34.28 -15.51 -12.07
C ARG A 940 33.28 -16.41 -12.80
N PRO A 941 32.44 -15.85 -13.69
CA PRO A 941 31.64 -16.64 -14.63
C PRO A 941 32.49 -17.66 -15.43
N ASP A 942 31.95 -18.87 -15.59
CA ASP A 942 32.52 -19.99 -16.37
C ASP A 942 31.63 -20.34 -17.57
N SER A 943 30.32 -20.48 -17.34
CA SER A 943 29.35 -20.81 -18.38
C SER A 943 27.92 -20.35 -18.08
N LEU A 944 27.16 -20.05 -19.12
CA LEU A 944 25.71 -19.88 -19.06
C LEU A 944 25.04 -21.15 -19.59
N CYS A 945 24.17 -21.75 -18.80
CA CYS A 945 23.42 -22.93 -19.17
C CYS A 945 21.97 -22.56 -19.43
N ALA A 946 21.52 -22.76 -20.67
CA ALA A 946 20.16 -22.50 -21.10
C ALA A 946 19.34 -23.80 -21.07
N PRO A 947 18.05 -23.74 -20.69
CA PRO A 947 17.17 -24.90 -20.79
C PRO A 947 17.10 -25.34 -22.25
N VAL A 948 17.15 -26.65 -22.50
CA VAL A 948 17.28 -27.23 -23.83
C VAL A 948 16.33 -28.41 -24.01
N ASN A 949 15.68 -28.47 -25.16
CA ASN A 949 14.92 -29.64 -25.60
C ASN A 949 15.91 -30.66 -26.20
N GLU A 950 16.03 -31.82 -25.56
CA GLU A 950 16.85 -32.94 -26.03
C GLU A 950 15.95 -33.94 -26.75
N ASP A 951 16.13 -34.13 -28.06
CA ASP A 951 15.42 -35.14 -28.86
C ASP A 951 13.87 -35.12 -28.71
N GLY A 952 13.29 -33.95 -28.43
CA GLY A 952 11.84 -33.78 -28.32
C GLY A 952 11.28 -33.95 -26.89
N THR A 953 12.12 -34.04 -25.86
CA THR A 953 11.67 -34.09 -24.45
C THR A 953 10.90 -32.84 -24.00
N GLY A 954 11.05 -31.73 -24.72
CA GLY A 954 10.47 -30.43 -24.36
C GLY A 954 11.32 -29.65 -23.36
N VAL A 955 10.96 -28.37 -23.16
CA VAL A 955 11.49 -27.49 -22.12
C VAL A 955 10.34 -27.15 -21.17
N LYS A 956 10.57 -27.32 -19.88
CA LYS A 956 9.59 -27.17 -18.79
C LYS A 956 9.53 -25.73 -18.32
N ASP A 957 10.69 -25.14 -18.02
CA ASP A 957 10.83 -23.73 -17.67
C ASP A 957 11.82 -23.05 -18.63
N PRO A 958 11.32 -22.40 -19.70
CA PRO A 958 12.17 -21.72 -20.66
C PRO A 958 12.84 -20.45 -20.11
N THR A 959 12.43 -19.99 -18.92
CA THR A 959 12.87 -18.71 -18.34
C THR A 959 14.05 -18.86 -17.38
N THR A 960 14.12 -19.97 -16.65
CA THR A 960 15.21 -20.21 -15.69
C THR A 960 16.47 -20.69 -16.38
N HIS A 961 17.55 -19.94 -16.21
CA HIS A 961 18.89 -20.31 -16.67
C HIS A 961 19.79 -20.62 -15.48
N LEU A 962 20.90 -21.32 -15.71
CA LEU A 962 21.95 -21.46 -14.71
C LEU A 962 23.21 -20.69 -15.12
N GLN A 963 23.64 -19.75 -14.29
CA GLN A 963 24.94 -19.11 -14.42
C GLN A 963 25.96 -19.83 -13.55
N CYS A 964 26.91 -20.51 -14.17
CA CYS A 964 27.98 -21.21 -13.47
C CYS A 964 29.20 -20.32 -13.26
N TYR A 965 29.72 -20.32 -12.04
CA TYR A 965 30.92 -19.61 -11.62
C TYR A 965 32.00 -20.59 -11.22
N ARG A 966 33.26 -20.28 -11.56
CA ARG A 966 34.43 -20.98 -11.02
C ARG A 966 34.51 -20.76 -9.52
N VAL A 967 34.77 -21.83 -8.77
CA VAL A 967 34.93 -21.76 -7.32
C VAL A 967 36.29 -22.29 -6.86
N ARG A 968 36.71 -21.86 -5.67
CA ARG A 968 37.89 -22.36 -4.97
C ARG A 968 37.63 -22.38 -3.47
N GLN A 969 37.94 -23.49 -2.80
CA GLN A 969 37.87 -23.60 -1.34
C GLN A 969 38.82 -22.58 -0.67
N VAL A 970 38.41 -22.01 0.46
CA VAL A 970 39.27 -21.17 1.31
C VAL A 970 40.41 -22.04 1.88
N GLY A 971 41.62 -21.48 1.99
CA GLY A 971 42.80 -22.19 2.48
C GLY A 971 42.64 -22.67 3.93
N GLY A 972 43.38 -23.73 4.31
CA GLY A 972 43.32 -24.32 5.65
C GLY A 972 42.25 -25.41 5.85
N GLN A 973 41.37 -25.62 4.87
CA GLN A 973 40.36 -26.68 4.91
C GLN A 973 40.88 -28.01 4.33
N THR A 974 40.35 -29.13 4.83
CA THR A 974 40.65 -30.48 4.31
C THR A 974 40.31 -30.60 2.82
N LYS A 975 41.12 -31.32 2.03
CA LYS A 975 40.82 -31.58 0.62
C LYS A 975 39.59 -32.47 0.47
N PHE A 976 38.86 -32.34 -0.65
CA PHE A 976 37.78 -33.26 -0.99
C PHE A 976 38.31 -34.68 -1.20
N ALA A 977 37.74 -35.66 -0.50
CA ALA A 977 38.05 -37.07 -0.69
C ALA A 977 37.18 -37.64 -1.82
N PRO A 978 37.75 -38.33 -2.83
CA PRO A 978 36.97 -38.89 -3.92
C PRO A 978 35.85 -39.82 -3.43
N ARG A 979 34.67 -39.74 -4.05
CA ARG A 979 33.49 -40.57 -3.72
C ARG A 979 32.95 -41.28 -4.96
N GLY A 980 32.39 -42.46 -4.77
CA GLY A 980 31.62 -43.16 -5.79
C GLY A 980 30.17 -42.66 -5.80
N ALA A 981 29.54 -42.62 -6.97
CA ALA A 981 28.11 -42.36 -7.12
C ALA A 981 27.55 -43.19 -8.28
N THR A 982 26.31 -43.64 -8.15
CA THR A 982 25.56 -44.26 -9.25
C THR A 982 24.50 -43.29 -9.75
N THR A 983 24.36 -43.18 -11.07
CA THR A 983 23.38 -42.26 -11.69
C THR A 983 22.53 -42.99 -12.70
N THR A 984 21.25 -42.60 -12.84
CA THR A 984 20.40 -43.04 -13.95
C THR A 984 19.68 -41.84 -14.57
N ASN A 985 19.79 -41.69 -15.89
CA ASN A 985 19.19 -40.61 -16.67
C ASN A 985 18.83 -41.09 -18.10
N THR A 986 18.53 -40.15 -19.01
CA THR A 986 18.22 -40.40 -20.43
C THR A 986 19.27 -41.24 -21.17
N PHE A 987 20.54 -41.21 -20.74
CA PHE A 987 21.63 -41.99 -21.34
C PHE A 987 21.85 -43.36 -20.67
N GLY A 988 21.00 -43.72 -19.70
CA GLY A 988 21.03 -45.00 -18.97
C GLY A 988 21.69 -44.90 -17.61
N ALA A 989 21.97 -46.06 -17.01
CA ALA A 989 22.64 -46.16 -15.72
C ALA A 989 24.17 -46.04 -15.86
N GLY A 990 24.80 -45.30 -14.96
CA GLY A 990 26.24 -45.03 -14.92
C GLY A 990 26.83 -45.13 -13.53
N SER A 991 28.15 -45.27 -13.46
CA SER A 991 28.92 -45.20 -12.21
C SER A 991 30.04 -44.18 -12.36
N LEU A 992 30.16 -43.31 -11.36
CA LEU A 992 31.02 -42.13 -11.39
C LEU A 992 31.99 -42.13 -10.20
N SER A 993 33.22 -41.70 -10.44
CA SER A 993 34.17 -41.27 -9.42
C SER A 993 34.19 -39.74 -9.35
N VAL A 994 33.56 -39.19 -8.31
CA VAL A 994 33.50 -37.76 -7.99
C VAL A 994 34.80 -37.36 -7.30
N ARG A 995 35.47 -36.29 -7.75
CA ARG A 995 36.87 -36.02 -7.33
C ARG A 995 37.16 -34.64 -6.73
N ALA A 996 36.56 -33.57 -7.25
CA ALA A 996 36.87 -32.22 -6.77
C ALA A 996 35.81 -31.21 -7.19
N PRO A 997 35.48 -30.21 -6.35
CA PRO A 997 34.55 -29.14 -6.72
C PRO A 997 35.14 -28.28 -7.83
N ARG A 998 34.28 -27.81 -8.74
CA ARG A 998 34.70 -27.06 -9.94
C ARG A 998 33.93 -25.76 -10.12
N THR A 999 32.61 -25.81 -10.05
CA THR A 999 31.74 -24.66 -10.28
C THR A 999 30.57 -24.63 -9.31
N LEU A 1000 30.07 -23.42 -9.05
CA LEU A 1000 28.76 -23.16 -8.43
C LEU A 1000 27.86 -22.60 -9.52
N CYS A 1001 26.79 -23.29 -9.85
CA CYS A 1001 25.79 -22.86 -10.81
C CYS A 1001 24.57 -22.33 -10.07
N VAL A 1002 24.12 -21.13 -10.41
CA VAL A 1002 23.01 -20.47 -9.72
C VAL A 1002 21.88 -20.12 -10.68
N PRO A 1003 20.60 -20.24 -10.26
CA PRO A 1003 19.47 -19.74 -11.02
C PRO A 1003 19.69 -18.29 -11.43
N SER A 1004 19.36 -17.97 -12.67
CA SER A 1004 19.61 -16.67 -13.26
C SER A 1004 18.55 -16.36 -14.30
N THR A 1005 18.20 -15.08 -14.41
CA THR A 1005 17.46 -14.56 -15.57
C THR A 1005 18.45 -14.10 -16.62
N LYS A 1006 18.03 -14.14 -17.88
CA LYS A 1006 18.86 -13.73 -19.01
C LYS A 1006 18.04 -12.91 -20.00
N THR A 1007 18.54 -11.74 -20.35
CA THR A 1007 18.06 -10.94 -21.49
C THR A 1007 19.04 -11.05 -22.65
N LEU A 1008 18.51 -11.15 -23.86
CA LEU A 1008 19.27 -10.95 -25.11
C LEU A 1008 18.94 -9.56 -25.63
N PRO A 1009 19.92 -8.82 -26.18
CA PRO A 1009 19.67 -7.57 -26.87
C PRO A 1009 18.87 -7.78 -28.16
#